data_AF-A0AAI9PF44-F1
#
_entry.id   AF-A0AAI9PF44-F1
#
_cell.length_a   1.000
_cell.length_b   1.000
_cell.length_c   1.000
_cell.angle_alpha   90.00
_cell.angle_beta   90.00
_cell.angle_gamma   90.00
#
_symmetry.space_group_name_H-M   'P 1'
#
loop_
_entity.id
_entity.type
_entity.pdbx_description
1 polymer ?
#
loop_
_entity_poly.entity_id
_entity_poly.type
_entity_poly.pdbx_seq_one_letter_code
_entity_poly.pdbx_strand_id
1 'polypeptide(L)'
;MAKFSIPLQTQFAESLSYINHFACVEFGEYDTNEKKYEHAELRLAQKEQNINLRQQHLDTVLAGLDILLASTTKEPSLRLELSDVTGKHESVTQEVSGLKEISAGIEQQKQITNARLKLRQTESERLERWPSLREAFADYIPGTTDGLMLRQVYSVMPEAASAEECRGRLKAWSALSALKPQLEILLGTMGSLQRQISLIPTPDLLQLLDSAEKLAQEELVEKTAQFESMSTATEQLYILGLDVARKTQSSECPLCHEKQPDHQALLQRINTIQNSISPAKEQAFRTVETARLEAKNAAGAHKAAIKQRNDGLQAQRDYDVLNASMVSLVNGTEINIWENESSVQKLLNKLQGATKRAKLACDVNEILALTEASSEDLVIDALVSESLSRLDRLNDADNKLIAALTLRSEEVTSSITQKIKDLKDLEKLCYTTREGLNSFLKTLVPLKESWRFIAGNTPFSGEFTQLLKQQQEQEADTLLSAKAYLEQALVVLRTSQNAKRLDELKVELTNLNYRIQKREKRVETGKRTLELWTKHVHDIADRSLQQFLTPASELFSKMHANEVYQSLTMGRENDAFCWQAANNEITGSPGLIDAQTHFSQGQRQDLALSLFLARARNLNGSFFLDEPVAHLDDLNRVAMMDIFRMLSASEPSMRLVLTTASNNLRRHLRQKFSASEVKNNLRIITLEGNPNQGVTATYS
;
A
#
# COMPACT_ATOMS: atom_id res chain seq x y z
N MET A 1 28.96 104.07 14.59
CA MET A 1 28.32 103.64 13.32
C MET A 1 27.02 102.93 13.65
N ALA A 2 25.93 103.69 13.74
CA ALA A 2 24.58 103.17 13.89
C ALA A 2 23.96 103.04 12.49
N LYS A 3 23.59 101.83 12.09
CA LYS A 3 22.65 101.60 10.98
C LYS A 3 21.63 100.56 11.45
N PHE A 4 20.40 101.02 11.55
CA PHE A 4 19.13 100.32 11.73
C PHE A 4 19.19 98.79 11.59
N SER A 5 19.24 98.08 12.72
CA SER A 5 18.87 96.65 12.78
C SER A 5 17.35 96.60 12.92
N ILE A 6 16.67 96.27 11.82
CA ILE A 6 15.26 95.94 11.84
C ILE A 6 15.09 94.68 12.71
N PRO A 7 14.10 94.60 13.62
CA PRO A 7 13.87 93.40 14.42
C PRO A 7 13.69 92.17 13.52
N LEU A 8 14.31 91.03 13.85
CA LEU A 8 14.21 89.77 13.11
C LEU A 8 12.74 89.33 12.86
N GLN A 9 11.81 89.74 13.73
CA GLN A 9 10.38 89.48 13.56
C GLN A 9 9.75 90.24 12.37
N THR A 10 10.21 91.44 12.07
CA THR A 10 9.70 92.27 10.96
C THR A 10 10.13 91.71 9.60
N GLN A 11 11.37 91.22 9.50
CA GLN A 11 11.88 90.59 8.28
C GLN A 11 11.17 89.27 7.96
N PHE A 12 10.84 88.48 8.99
CA PHE A 12 10.05 87.25 8.82
C PHE A 12 8.63 87.53 8.30
N ALA A 13 7.97 88.60 8.78
CA ALA A 13 6.64 88.98 8.35
C ALA A 13 6.60 89.49 6.89
N GLU A 14 7.62 90.23 6.45
CA GLU A 14 7.76 90.68 5.06
C GLU A 14 7.93 89.50 4.09
N SER A 15 8.81 88.54 4.40
CA SER A 15 9.01 87.35 3.57
C SER A 15 7.72 86.51 3.45
N LEU A 16 6.92 86.39 4.51
CA LEU A 16 5.63 85.69 4.46
C LEU A 16 4.59 86.44 3.61
N SER A 17 4.57 87.78 3.63
CA SER A 17 3.67 88.57 2.79
C SER A 17 3.93 88.35 1.29
N TYR A 18 5.19 88.25 0.88
CA TYR A 18 5.54 87.93 -0.51
C TYR A 18 5.15 86.50 -0.88
N ILE A 19 5.33 85.53 0.03
CA ILE A 19 4.86 84.15 -0.21
C ILE A 19 3.34 84.09 -0.37
N ASN A 20 2.58 84.85 0.43
CA ASN A 20 1.12 84.93 0.27
C ASN A 20 0.74 85.46 -1.13
N HIS A 21 1.41 86.50 -1.61
CA HIS A 21 1.15 87.07 -2.94
C HIS A 21 1.38 86.05 -4.08
N PHE A 22 2.42 85.22 -4.00
CA PHE A 22 2.77 84.26 -5.06
C PHE A 22 2.06 82.89 -4.94
N ALA A 23 1.62 82.52 -3.74
CA ALA A 23 1.10 81.19 -3.46
C ALA A 23 -0.33 81.18 -2.88
N CYS A 24 -0.97 82.34 -2.72
CA CYS A 24 -2.31 82.51 -2.14
C CYS A 24 -2.45 81.78 -0.79
N VAL A 25 -1.51 82.03 0.12
CA VAL A 25 -1.45 81.37 1.43
C VAL A 25 -2.06 82.29 2.49
N GLU A 26 -3.28 82.00 2.92
CA GLU A 26 -3.91 82.69 4.05
C GLU A 26 -3.29 82.22 5.37
N PHE A 27 -2.74 83.15 6.16
CA PHE A 27 -2.16 82.88 7.47
C PHE A 27 -3.13 83.29 8.58
N GLY A 28 -3.30 82.46 9.62
CA GLY A 28 -4.10 82.79 10.78
C GLY A 28 -3.44 83.87 11.65
N GLU A 29 -4.24 84.80 12.19
CA GLU A 29 -3.74 85.87 13.07
C GLU A 29 -3.05 85.35 14.36
N TYR A 30 -3.35 84.12 14.77
CA TYR A 30 -2.87 83.51 16.03
C TYR A 30 -1.73 82.48 15.87
N ASP A 31 -1.21 82.26 14.67
CA ASP A 31 -0.16 81.24 14.46
C ASP A 31 1.23 81.73 14.90
N THR A 32 1.99 80.82 15.52
CA THR A 32 3.42 81.03 15.81
C THR A 32 4.21 81.15 14.50
N ASN A 33 5.37 81.82 14.54
CA ASN A 33 6.22 81.96 13.34
C ASN A 33 6.60 80.60 12.72
N GLU A 34 6.80 79.57 13.54
CA GLU A 34 7.05 78.20 13.09
C GLU A 34 5.85 77.63 12.30
N LYS A 35 4.63 77.76 12.82
CA LYS A 35 3.42 77.27 12.12
C LYS A 35 3.15 78.02 10.82
N LYS A 36 3.39 79.33 10.80
CA LYS A 36 3.26 80.14 9.56
C LYS A 36 4.29 79.71 8.51
N TYR A 37 5.52 79.40 8.94
CA TYR A 37 6.56 78.86 8.06
C TYR A 37 6.19 77.47 7.52
N GLU A 38 5.81 76.54 8.40
CA GLU A 38 5.42 75.17 8.03
C GLU A 38 4.20 75.17 7.08
N HIS A 39 3.22 76.04 7.32
CA HIS A 39 2.06 76.16 6.43
C HIS A 39 2.45 76.68 5.03
N ALA A 40 3.34 77.67 4.96
CA ALA A 40 3.88 78.17 3.71
C ALA A 40 4.72 77.12 2.98
N GLU A 41 5.58 76.39 3.70
CA GLU A 41 6.41 75.31 3.15
C GLU A 41 5.54 74.18 2.58
N LEU A 42 4.54 73.74 3.34
CA LEU A 42 3.62 72.69 2.91
C LEU A 42 2.82 73.10 1.67
N ARG A 43 2.31 74.34 1.63
CA ARG A 43 1.55 74.85 0.47
C ARG A 43 2.44 75.00 -0.77
N LEU A 44 3.67 75.48 -0.61
CA LEU A 44 4.63 75.56 -1.72
C LEU A 44 5.07 74.18 -2.20
N ALA A 45 5.28 73.22 -1.30
CA ALA A 45 5.57 71.83 -1.66
C ALA A 45 4.40 71.17 -2.40
N GLN A 46 3.15 71.42 -1.98
CA GLN A 46 1.95 70.96 -2.69
C GLN A 46 1.85 71.59 -4.09
N LYS A 47 2.12 72.89 -4.21
CA LYS A 47 2.11 73.59 -5.50
C LYS A 47 3.22 73.08 -6.42
N GLU A 48 4.42 72.84 -5.89
CA GLU A 48 5.52 72.20 -6.61
C GLU A 48 5.17 70.80 -7.08
N GLN A 49 4.60 69.96 -6.21
CA GLN A 49 4.19 68.62 -6.56
C GLN A 49 3.16 68.64 -7.69
N ASN A 50 2.19 69.56 -7.63
CA ASN A 50 1.17 69.72 -8.68
C ASN A 50 1.78 70.20 -10.01
N ILE A 51 2.72 71.15 -9.99
CA ILE A 51 3.43 71.62 -11.19
C ILE A 51 4.29 70.50 -11.78
N ASN A 52 5.02 69.75 -10.96
CA ASN A 52 5.83 68.62 -11.41
C ASN A 52 4.98 67.48 -11.99
N LEU A 53 3.85 67.16 -11.36
CA LEU A 53 2.90 66.16 -11.87
C LEU A 53 2.32 66.60 -13.22
N ARG A 54 1.88 67.86 -13.34
CA ARG A 54 1.44 68.42 -14.62
C ARG A 54 2.55 68.36 -15.67
N GLN A 55 3.80 68.61 -15.30
CA GLN A 55 4.94 68.63 -16.22
C GLN A 55 5.21 67.22 -16.74
N GLN A 56 5.21 66.24 -15.85
CA GLN A 56 5.38 64.85 -16.20
C GLN A 56 4.28 64.37 -17.17
N HIS A 57 3.02 64.75 -16.91
CA HIS A 57 1.92 64.46 -17.83
C HIS A 57 2.08 65.21 -19.17
N LEU A 58 2.56 66.46 -19.15
CA LEU A 58 2.78 67.26 -20.36
C LEU A 58 3.91 66.66 -21.22
N ASP A 59 5.02 66.29 -20.60
CA ASP A 59 6.15 65.63 -21.26
C ASP A 59 5.73 64.27 -21.85
N THR A 60 4.88 63.53 -21.13
CA THR A 60 4.30 62.27 -21.63
C THR A 60 3.44 62.49 -22.87
N VAL A 61 2.60 63.53 -22.88
CA VAL A 61 1.78 63.92 -24.04
C VAL A 61 2.65 64.40 -25.20
N LEU A 62 3.68 65.21 -24.93
CA LEU A 62 4.59 65.73 -25.95
C LEU A 62 5.45 64.63 -26.58
N ALA A 63 5.91 63.65 -25.80
CA ALA A 63 6.62 62.49 -26.32
C ALA A 63 5.74 61.57 -27.19
N GLY A 64 4.42 61.59 -26.97
CA GLY A 64 3.42 60.80 -27.71
C GLY A 64 2.58 61.59 -28.71
N LEU A 65 2.99 62.81 -29.07
CA LEU A 65 2.21 63.76 -29.86
C LEU A 65 1.73 63.17 -31.19
N ASP A 66 2.66 62.51 -31.91
CA ASP A 66 2.39 61.91 -33.21
C ASP A 66 1.39 60.74 -33.12
N ILE A 67 1.40 60.00 -32.01
CA ILE A 67 0.49 58.87 -31.76
C ILE A 67 -0.92 59.39 -31.45
N LEU A 68 -1.04 60.47 -30.68
CA LEU A 68 -2.32 61.13 -30.39
C LEU A 68 -2.96 61.71 -31.66
N LEU A 69 -2.17 62.37 -32.51
CA LEU A 69 -2.64 62.89 -33.81
C LEU A 69 -3.10 61.74 -34.73
N ALA A 70 -2.30 60.69 -34.84
CA ALA A 70 -2.62 59.51 -35.65
C ALA A 70 -3.80 58.70 -35.10
N SER A 71 -4.16 58.83 -33.82
CA SER A 71 -5.25 58.06 -33.20
C SER A 71 -6.62 58.32 -33.81
N THR A 72 -6.83 59.53 -34.34
CA THR A 72 -8.11 59.92 -34.97
C THR A 72 -8.40 59.15 -36.27
N THR A 73 -7.37 58.65 -36.95
CA THR A 73 -7.49 57.91 -38.22
C THR A 73 -7.11 56.43 -38.08
N LYS A 74 -6.11 56.11 -37.26
CA LYS A 74 -5.55 54.76 -37.12
C LYS A 74 -6.35 53.85 -36.17
N GLU A 75 -7.01 54.40 -35.14
CA GLU A 75 -7.87 53.62 -34.25
C GLU A 75 -9.13 53.10 -34.99
N PRO A 76 -9.88 53.94 -35.74
CA PRO A 76 -11.05 53.47 -36.48
C PRO A 76 -10.68 52.49 -37.61
N SER A 77 -9.57 52.71 -38.31
CA SER A 77 -9.14 51.83 -39.40
C SER A 77 -8.80 50.42 -38.92
N LEU A 78 -8.06 50.29 -37.80
CA LEU A 78 -7.73 48.98 -37.22
C LEU A 78 -8.95 48.23 -36.69
N ARG A 79 -9.96 48.97 -36.17
CA ARG A 79 -11.23 48.36 -35.76
C ARG A 79 -12.07 47.88 -36.95
N LEU A 80 -12.09 48.66 -38.04
CA LEU A 80 -12.77 48.27 -39.27
C LEU A 80 -12.12 47.02 -39.89
N GLU A 81 -10.79 46.99 -39.94
CA GLU A 81 -10.02 45.85 -40.44
C GLU A 81 -10.25 44.60 -39.59
N LEU A 82 -10.25 44.73 -38.25
CA LEU A 82 -10.57 43.62 -37.35
C LEU A 82 -12.01 43.10 -37.57
N SER A 83 -12.98 44.01 -37.78
CA SER A 83 -14.37 43.63 -38.06
C SER A 83 -14.51 42.87 -39.38
N ASP A 84 -13.81 43.31 -40.45
CA ASP A 84 -13.85 42.66 -41.76
C ASP A 84 -13.22 41.25 -41.72
N VAL A 85 -12.06 41.11 -41.05
CA VAL A 85 -11.40 39.80 -40.89
C VAL A 85 -12.23 38.86 -40.01
N THR A 86 -12.87 39.38 -38.96
CA THR A 86 -13.76 38.57 -38.08
C THR A 86 -15.00 38.08 -38.85
N GLY A 87 -15.63 38.94 -39.66
CA GLY A 87 -16.77 38.53 -40.49
C GLY A 87 -16.41 37.47 -41.52
N LYS A 88 -15.22 37.56 -42.15
CA LYS A 88 -14.69 36.52 -43.05
C LYS A 88 -14.42 35.20 -42.31
N HIS A 89 -13.85 35.26 -41.10
CA HIS A 89 -13.62 34.09 -40.27
C HIS A 89 -14.93 33.37 -39.92
N GLU A 90 -15.98 34.10 -39.54
CA GLU A 90 -17.31 33.53 -39.25
C GLU A 90 -17.94 32.86 -40.47
N SER A 91 -17.89 33.49 -41.64
CA SER A 91 -18.39 32.91 -42.90
C SER A 91 -17.70 31.59 -43.24
N VAL A 92 -16.37 31.53 -43.18
CA VAL A 92 -15.61 30.30 -43.50
C VAL A 92 -15.84 29.22 -42.42
N THR A 93 -16.02 29.61 -41.16
CA THR A 93 -16.37 28.67 -40.07
C THR A 93 -17.71 28.00 -40.35
N GLN A 94 -18.71 28.76 -40.81
CA GLN A 94 -20.02 28.24 -41.15
C GLN A 94 -19.94 27.26 -42.35
N GLU A 95 -19.17 27.59 -43.38
CA GLU A 95 -18.92 26.70 -44.52
C GLU A 95 -18.24 25.38 -44.10
N VAL A 96 -17.22 25.44 -43.23
CA VAL A 96 -16.55 24.24 -42.70
C VAL A 96 -17.52 23.37 -41.89
N SER A 97 -18.42 23.98 -41.11
CA SER A 97 -19.44 23.23 -40.37
C SER A 97 -20.40 22.49 -41.29
N GLY A 98 -20.91 23.15 -42.34
CA GLY A 98 -21.79 22.52 -43.33
C GLY A 98 -21.10 21.38 -44.11
N LEU A 99 -19.83 21.55 -44.48
CA LEU A 99 -19.06 20.48 -45.14
C LEU A 99 -18.82 19.27 -44.22
N LYS A 100 -18.62 19.49 -42.91
CA LYS A 100 -18.49 18.41 -41.93
C LYS A 100 -19.79 17.63 -41.76
N GLU A 101 -20.94 18.29 -41.76
CA GLU A 101 -22.25 17.62 -41.73
C GLU A 101 -22.46 16.74 -42.97
N ILE A 102 -22.10 17.25 -44.16
CA ILE A 102 -22.16 16.48 -45.41
C ILE A 102 -21.23 15.26 -45.35
N SER A 103 -19.99 15.43 -44.84
CA SER A 103 -19.03 14.33 -44.66
C SER A 103 -19.57 13.25 -43.70
N ALA A 104 -20.18 13.65 -42.59
CA ALA A 104 -20.80 12.73 -41.63
C ALA A 104 -21.96 11.94 -42.26
N GLY A 105 -22.80 12.61 -43.05
CA GLY A 105 -23.90 11.95 -43.79
C GLY A 105 -23.40 10.93 -44.83
N ILE A 106 -22.32 11.24 -45.54
CA ILE A 106 -21.68 10.30 -46.49
C ILE A 106 -21.15 9.06 -45.76
N GLU A 107 -20.47 9.24 -44.62
CA GLU A 107 -19.92 8.13 -43.85
C GLU A 107 -21.02 7.24 -43.26
N GLN A 108 -22.10 7.83 -42.74
CA GLN A 108 -23.27 7.09 -42.27
C GLN A 108 -23.88 6.24 -43.40
N GLN A 109 -24.04 6.81 -44.60
CA GLN A 109 -24.58 6.08 -45.75
C GLN A 109 -23.65 4.93 -46.20
N LYS A 110 -22.32 5.13 -46.11
CA LYS A 110 -21.32 4.08 -46.38
C LYS A 110 -21.44 2.93 -45.38
N GLN A 111 -21.61 3.23 -44.09
CA GLN A 111 -21.79 2.21 -43.04
C GLN A 111 -23.07 1.37 -43.27
N ILE A 112 -24.20 2.03 -43.55
CA ILE A 112 -25.46 1.35 -43.85
C ILE A 112 -25.30 0.43 -45.07
N THR A 113 -24.61 0.90 -46.11
CA THR A 113 -24.40 0.13 -47.34
C THR A 113 -23.45 -1.05 -47.14
N ASN A 114 -22.37 -0.87 -46.39
CA ASN A 114 -21.46 -1.96 -45.99
C ASN A 114 -22.17 -3.03 -45.15
N ALA A 115 -23.04 -2.64 -44.22
CA ALA A 115 -23.82 -3.58 -43.42
C ALA A 115 -24.75 -4.44 -44.29
N ARG A 116 -25.40 -3.82 -45.29
CA ARG A 116 -26.25 -4.53 -46.27
C ARG A 116 -25.43 -5.52 -47.12
N LEU A 117 -24.24 -5.12 -47.60
CA LEU A 117 -23.34 -6.02 -48.34
C LEU A 117 -22.92 -7.23 -47.50
N LYS A 118 -22.52 -7.00 -46.24
CA LYS A 118 -22.11 -8.09 -45.34
C LYS A 118 -23.25 -9.09 -45.10
N LEU A 119 -24.48 -8.60 -44.89
CA LEU A 119 -25.64 -9.47 -44.74
C LEU A 119 -25.83 -10.34 -45.99
N ARG A 120 -25.83 -9.74 -47.18
CA ARG A 120 -26.02 -10.48 -48.44
C ARG A 120 -24.88 -11.44 -48.76
N GLN A 121 -23.64 -11.13 -48.37
CA GLN A 121 -22.52 -12.09 -48.46
C GLN A 121 -22.81 -13.34 -47.63
N THR A 122 -23.29 -13.19 -46.40
CA THR A 122 -23.65 -14.35 -45.58
C THR A 122 -24.84 -15.14 -46.14
N GLU A 123 -25.77 -14.49 -46.84
CA GLU A 123 -26.87 -15.16 -47.55
C GLU A 123 -26.33 -15.94 -48.78
N SER A 124 -25.40 -15.35 -49.54
CA SER A 124 -24.72 -16.01 -50.68
C SER A 124 -23.96 -17.25 -50.23
N GLU A 125 -23.14 -17.14 -49.17
CA GLU A 125 -22.38 -18.26 -48.61
C GLU A 125 -23.28 -19.41 -48.16
N ARG A 126 -24.52 -19.13 -47.72
CA ARG A 126 -25.50 -20.17 -47.36
C ARG A 126 -26.08 -20.84 -48.59
N LEU A 127 -26.44 -20.06 -49.61
CA LEU A 127 -26.96 -20.57 -50.89
C LEU A 127 -25.90 -21.39 -51.66
N GLU A 128 -24.63 -21.00 -51.59
CA GLU A 128 -23.49 -21.72 -52.18
C GLU A 128 -23.25 -23.11 -51.58
N ARG A 129 -23.85 -23.43 -50.43
CA ARG A 129 -23.84 -24.79 -49.85
C ARG A 129 -24.83 -25.73 -50.52
N TRP A 130 -25.72 -25.22 -51.38
CA TRP A 130 -26.74 -26.03 -52.04
C TRP A 130 -26.19 -27.25 -52.79
N PRO A 131 -25.09 -27.19 -53.56
CA PRO A 131 -24.58 -28.36 -54.29
C PRO A 131 -24.22 -29.53 -53.37
N SER A 132 -23.60 -29.26 -52.21
CA SER A 132 -23.23 -30.31 -51.25
C SER A 132 -24.44 -30.85 -50.49
N LEU A 133 -25.44 -30.00 -50.21
CA LEU A 133 -26.71 -30.44 -49.61
C LEU A 133 -27.50 -31.31 -50.59
N ARG A 134 -27.57 -30.93 -51.86
CA ARG A 134 -28.21 -31.70 -52.93
C ARG A 134 -27.60 -33.09 -53.04
N GLU A 135 -26.28 -33.22 -52.97
CA GLU A 135 -25.60 -34.51 -52.95
C GLU A 135 -26.03 -35.36 -51.75
N ALA A 136 -26.17 -34.75 -50.57
CA ALA A 136 -26.66 -35.44 -49.37
C ALA A 136 -28.13 -35.92 -49.47
N PHE A 137 -28.96 -35.34 -50.36
CA PHE A 137 -30.31 -35.85 -50.63
C PHE A 137 -30.33 -37.12 -51.47
N ALA A 138 -29.27 -37.41 -52.22
CA ALA A 138 -29.20 -38.63 -53.05
C ALA A 138 -29.33 -39.92 -52.21
N ASP A 139 -28.91 -39.86 -50.93
CA ASP A 139 -29.06 -40.94 -49.96
C ASP A 139 -30.53 -41.23 -49.58
N TYR A 140 -31.43 -40.26 -49.76
CA TYR A 140 -32.84 -40.35 -49.31
C TYR A 140 -33.85 -40.32 -50.46
N ILE A 141 -33.47 -39.77 -51.62
CA ILE A 141 -34.33 -39.64 -52.80
C ILE A 141 -33.58 -40.24 -54.01
N PRO A 142 -33.79 -41.55 -54.32
CA PRO A 142 -33.09 -42.20 -55.41
C PRO A 142 -33.51 -41.64 -56.77
N GLY A 143 -32.53 -41.32 -57.64
CA GLY A 143 -32.78 -40.97 -59.05
C GLY A 143 -32.92 -39.47 -59.37
N THR A 144 -32.56 -38.56 -58.45
CA THR A 144 -32.63 -37.11 -58.69
C THR A 144 -31.40 -36.55 -59.40
N THR A 145 -31.17 -36.94 -60.65
CA THR A 145 -30.15 -36.30 -61.52
C THR A 145 -30.65 -35.00 -62.13
N ASP A 146 -31.97 -34.87 -62.36
CA ASP A 146 -32.58 -33.76 -63.12
C ASP A 146 -33.33 -32.73 -62.24
N GLY A 147 -32.69 -32.34 -61.14
CA GLY A 147 -33.16 -31.27 -60.26
C GLY A 147 -34.07 -31.73 -59.13
N LEU A 148 -33.89 -31.14 -57.95
CA LEU A 148 -34.67 -31.48 -56.75
C LEU A 148 -35.90 -30.57 -56.64
N MET A 149 -37.10 -31.15 -56.68
CA MET A 149 -38.35 -30.39 -56.47
C MET A 149 -38.70 -30.26 -55.00
N LEU A 150 -39.31 -29.15 -54.61
CA LEU A 150 -39.69 -28.89 -53.22
C LEU A 150 -40.67 -29.96 -52.67
N ARG A 151 -41.66 -30.38 -53.47
CA ARG A 151 -42.57 -31.49 -53.11
C ARG A 151 -41.86 -32.82 -52.83
N GLN A 152 -40.72 -33.08 -53.47
CA GLN A 152 -39.93 -34.30 -53.23
C GLN A 152 -39.17 -34.22 -51.90
N VAL A 153 -38.71 -33.02 -51.54
CA VAL A 153 -38.11 -32.78 -50.22
C VAL A 153 -39.16 -32.97 -49.13
N TYR A 154 -40.35 -32.37 -49.26
CA TYR A 154 -41.41 -32.49 -48.25
C TYR A 154 -42.01 -33.89 -48.15
N SER A 155 -42.06 -34.66 -49.23
CA SER A 155 -42.53 -36.05 -49.16
C SER A 155 -41.58 -36.95 -48.36
N VAL A 156 -40.27 -36.69 -48.42
CA VAL A 156 -39.27 -37.46 -47.69
C VAL A 156 -38.95 -36.87 -46.31
N MET A 157 -39.02 -35.55 -46.15
CA MET A 157 -38.72 -34.79 -44.94
C MET A 157 -39.80 -33.72 -44.72
N PRO A 158 -41.01 -34.10 -44.26
CA PRO A 158 -42.10 -33.15 -44.04
C PRO A 158 -41.74 -32.05 -43.04
N GLU A 159 -40.89 -32.38 -42.07
CA GLU A 159 -40.34 -31.43 -41.09
C GLU A 159 -39.63 -30.22 -41.73
N ALA A 160 -39.12 -30.34 -42.97
CA ALA A 160 -38.45 -29.24 -43.66
C ALA A 160 -39.41 -28.09 -44.06
N ALA A 161 -40.73 -28.30 -44.00
CA ALA A 161 -41.73 -27.29 -44.30
C ALA A 161 -41.86 -26.22 -43.19
N SER A 162 -41.49 -26.55 -41.95
CA SER A 162 -41.57 -25.64 -40.81
C SER A 162 -40.22 -25.47 -40.14
N ALA A 163 -39.77 -24.21 -40.04
CA ALA A 163 -38.53 -23.86 -39.34
C ALA A 163 -38.57 -24.21 -37.85
N GLU A 164 -39.75 -24.29 -37.25
CA GLU A 164 -39.93 -24.68 -35.85
C GLU A 164 -39.83 -26.20 -35.69
N GLU A 165 -40.47 -26.95 -36.58
CA GLU A 165 -40.49 -28.42 -36.52
C GLU A 165 -39.12 -29.03 -36.84
N CYS A 166 -38.43 -28.56 -37.89
CA CYS A 166 -37.10 -29.06 -38.22
C CYS A 166 -36.10 -28.80 -37.09
N ARG A 167 -36.11 -27.60 -36.50
CA ARG A 167 -35.23 -27.22 -35.38
C ARG A 167 -35.57 -27.97 -34.10
N GLY A 168 -36.86 -28.13 -33.79
CA GLY A 168 -37.32 -28.93 -32.64
C GLY A 168 -36.87 -30.39 -32.75
N ARG A 169 -37.02 -30.98 -33.94
CA ARG A 169 -36.61 -32.36 -34.22
C ARG A 169 -35.08 -32.53 -34.20
N LEU A 170 -34.32 -31.61 -34.80
CA LEU A 170 -32.85 -31.62 -34.74
C LEU A 170 -32.34 -31.45 -33.30
N LYS A 171 -32.95 -30.55 -32.53
CA LYS A 171 -32.65 -30.36 -31.11
C LYS A 171 -32.85 -31.67 -30.33
N ALA A 172 -34.00 -32.31 -30.47
CA ALA A 172 -34.30 -33.57 -29.77
C ALA A 172 -33.30 -34.68 -30.11
N TRP A 173 -33.01 -34.91 -31.40
CA TRP A 173 -32.03 -35.90 -31.83
C TRP A 173 -30.59 -35.57 -31.42
N SER A 174 -30.20 -34.29 -31.45
CA SER A 174 -28.88 -33.84 -30.99
C SER A 174 -28.71 -34.01 -29.47
N ALA A 175 -29.75 -33.74 -28.68
CA ALA A 175 -29.76 -33.98 -27.24
C ALA A 175 -29.64 -35.47 -26.93
N LEU A 176 -30.39 -36.32 -27.64
CA LEU A 176 -30.24 -37.78 -27.53
C LEU A 176 -28.85 -38.26 -27.95
N SER A 177 -28.26 -37.64 -28.98
CA SER A 177 -26.90 -37.95 -29.45
C SER A 177 -25.85 -37.64 -28.38
N ALA A 178 -26.00 -36.51 -27.69
CA ALA A 178 -25.13 -36.15 -26.56
C ALA A 178 -25.23 -37.16 -25.40
N LEU A 179 -26.40 -37.76 -25.19
CA LEU A 179 -26.63 -38.76 -24.15
C LEU A 179 -26.24 -40.19 -24.56
N LYS A 180 -25.93 -40.44 -25.85
CA LYS A 180 -25.62 -41.78 -26.36
C LYS A 180 -24.60 -42.55 -25.50
N PRO A 181 -23.42 -42.01 -25.14
CA PRO A 181 -22.43 -42.77 -24.38
C PRO A 181 -22.95 -43.19 -23.00
N GLN A 182 -23.77 -42.33 -22.36
CA GLN A 182 -24.36 -42.62 -21.06
C GLN A 182 -25.43 -43.71 -21.16
N LEU A 183 -26.29 -43.65 -22.19
CA LEU A 183 -27.33 -44.65 -22.43
C LEU A 183 -26.75 -46.03 -22.78
N GLU A 184 -25.65 -46.10 -23.53
CA GLU A 184 -24.96 -47.36 -23.84
C GLU A 184 -24.39 -48.04 -22.58
N ILE A 185 -23.82 -47.26 -21.65
CA ILE A 185 -23.33 -47.77 -20.36
C ILE A 185 -24.50 -48.29 -19.51
N LEU A 186 -25.61 -47.55 -19.45
CA LEU A 186 -26.81 -47.95 -18.71
C LEU A 186 -27.41 -49.25 -19.27
N LEU A 187 -27.49 -49.39 -20.59
CA LEU A 187 -27.97 -50.62 -21.22
C LEU A 187 -27.03 -51.81 -20.96
N GLY A 188 -25.72 -51.59 -21.00
CA GLY A 188 -24.73 -52.63 -20.68
C GLY A 188 -24.83 -53.12 -19.23
N THR A 189 -24.98 -52.19 -18.28
CA THR A 189 -25.13 -52.50 -16.85
C THR A 189 -26.48 -53.16 -16.54
N MET A 190 -27.57 -52.72 -17.15
CA MET A 190 -28.86 -53.38 -17.01
C MET A 190 -28.87 -54.80 -17.59
N GLY A 191 -28.15 -55.04 -18.69
CA GLY A 191 -27.98 -56.38 -19.25
C GLY A 191 -27.22 -57.34 -18.33
N SER A 192 -26.25 -56.86 -17.55
CA SER A 192 -25.55 -57.70 -16.56
C SER A 192 -26.41 -57.98 -15.32
N LEU A 193 -27.15 -56.99 -14.83
CA LEU A 193 -28.11 -57.14 -13.73
C LEU A 193 -29.23 -58.13 -14.09
N GLN A 194 -29.75 -58.07 -15.31
CA GLN A 194 -30.78 -59.00 -15.79
C GLN A 194 -30.31 -60.47 -15.78
N ARG A 195 -29.02 -60.73 -16.06
CA ARG A 195 -28.44 -62.08 -15.92
C ARG A 195 -28.40 -62.52 -14.46
N GLN A 196 -28.03 -61.64 -13.53
CA GLN A 196 -28.03 -61.95 -12.09
C GLN A 196 -29.43 -62.22 -11.56
N ILE A 197 -30.42 -61.45 -12.02
CA ILE A 197 -31.85 -61.66 -11.69
C ILE A 197 -32.32 -63.03 -12.18
N SER A 198 -31.94 -63.44 -13.39
CA SER A 198 -32.33 -64.76 -13.93
C SER A 198 -31.74 -65.95 -13.15
N LEU A 199 -30.73 -65.71 -12.32
CA LEU A 199 -30.08 -66.71 -11.48
C LEU A 199 -30.64 -66.77 -10.06
N ILE A 200 -31.71 -66.02 -9.74
CA ILE A 200 -32.36 -66.09 -8.42
C ILE A 200 -32.92 -67.50 -8.18
N PRO A 201 -32.52 -68.21 -7.12
CA PRO A 201 -33.09 -69.50 -6.75
C PRO A 201 -34.59 -69.39 -6.50
N THR A 202 -35.37 -70.36 -6.97
CA THR A 202 -36.82 -70.40 -6.72
C THR A 202 -37.10 -70.65 -5.23
N PRO A 203 -38.26 -70.19 -4.71
CA PRO A 203 -38.67 -70.48 -3.34
C PRO A 203 -38.66 -71.98 -3.02
N ASP A 204 -39.10 -72.81 -3.97
CA ASP A 204 -39.14 -74.27 -3.83
C ASP A 204 -37.73 -74.87 -3.68
N LEU A 205 -36.75 -74.37 -4.43
CA LEU A 205 -35.36 -74.81 -4.34
C LEU A 205 -34.75 -74.44 -2.98
N LEU A 206 -35.03 -73.24 -2.48
CA LEU A 206 -34.57 -72.81 -1.16
C LEU A 206 -35.18 -73.65 -0.05
N GLN A 207 -36.48 -73.94 -0.13
CA GLN A 207 -37.16 -74.81 0.83
C GLN A 207 -36.61 -76.24 0.79
N LEU A 208 -36.32 -76.76 -0.40
CA LEU A 208 -35.69 -78.06 -0.57
C LEU A 208 -34.29 -78.10 0.06
N LEU A 209 -33.48 -77.07 -0.14
CA LEU A 209 -32.13 -76.98 0.46
C LEU A 209 -32.17 -76.80 1.99
N ASP A 210 -33.12 -76.01 2.53
CA ASP A 210 -33.34 -75.88 3.98
C ASP A 210 -33.75 -77.23 4.59
N SER A 211 -34.65 -77.96 3.92
CA SER A 211 -35.04 -79.30 4.37
C SER A 211 -33.88 -80.30 4.30
N ALA A 212 -33.04 -80.24 3.27
CA ALA A 212 -31.87 -81.10 3.12
C ALA A 212 -30.79 -80.79 4.18
N GLU A 213 -30.58 -79.51 4.51
CA GLU A 213 -29.68 -79.12 5.61
C GLU A 213 -30.18 -79.66 6.95
N LYS A 214 -31.47 -79.49 7.27
CA LYS A 214 -32.07 -79.99 8.52
C LYS A 214 -31.97 -81.51 8.63
N LEU A 215 -32.33 -82.24 7.56
CA LEU A 215 -32.23 -83.70 7.53
C LEU A 215 -30.79 -84.18 7.71
N ALA A 216 -29.82 -83.60 7.00
CA ALA A 216 -28.43 -83.98 7.12
C ALA A 216 -27.86 -83.66 8.53
N GLN A 217 -28.32 -82.57 9.15
CA GLN A 217 -27.94 -82.22 10.52
C GLN A 217 -28.55 -83.16 11.56
N GLU A 218 -29.82 -83.55 11.40
CA GLU A 218 -30.49 -84.55 12.23
C GLU A 218 -29.81 -85.92 12.10
N GLU A 219 -29.47 -86.33 10.88
CA GLU A 219 -28.74 -87.58 10.64
C GLU A 219 -27.34 -87.56 11.28
N LEU A 220 -26.61 -86.45 11.18
CA LEU A 220 -25.33 -86.28 11.87
C LEU A 220 -25.47 -86.45 13.39
N VAL A 221 -26.50 -85.83 14.00
CA VAL A 221 -26.76 -85.95 15.43
C VAL A 221 -27.09 -87.41 15.80
N GLU A 222 -27.93 -88.08 15.02
CA GLU A 222 -28.29 -89.49 15.23
C GLU A 222 -27.06 -90.41 15.13
N LYS A 223 -26.27 -90.31 14.05
CA LYS A 223 -25.07 -91.14 13.86
C LYS A 223 -24.02 -90.88 14.92
N THR A 224 -23.87 -89.63 15.35
CA THR A 224 -22.93 -89.26 16.44
C THR A 224 -23.36 -89.89 17.75
N ALA A 225 -24.64 -89.77 18.12
CA ALA A 225 -25.18 -90.38 19.33
C ALA A 225 -25.08 -91.92 19.29
N GLN A 226 -25.33 -92.54 18.14
CA GLN A 226 -25.16 -93.98 17.95
C GLN A 226 -23.70 -94.41 18.16
N PHE A 227 -22.74 -93.69 17.58
CA PHE A 227 -21.31 -93.95 17.77
C PHE A 227 -20.87 -93.77 19.23
N GLU A 228 -21.32 -92.70 19.90
CA GLU A 228 -21.03 -92.42 21.30
C GLU A 228 -21.61 -93.50 22.24
N SER A 229 -22.81 -94.00 21.96
CA SER A 229 -23.43 -95.07 22.76
C SER A 229 -22.70 -96.43 22.68
N MET A 230 -21.96 -96.65 21.60
CA MET A 230 -21.26 -97.91 21.31
C MET A 230 -19.76 -97.88 21.64
N SER A 231 -19.20 -96.70 21.96
CA SER A 231 -17.76 -96.51 22.14
C SER A 231 -17.41 -95.82 23.46
N THR A 232 -16.35 -96.27 24.10
CA THR A 232 -15.77 -95.58 25.26
C THR A 232 -14.83 -94.45 24.81
N ALA A 233 -14.57 -93.46 25.68
CA ALA A 233 -13.71 -92.32 25.35
C ALA A 233 -12.30 -92.72 24.86
N THR A 234 -11.74 -93.81 25.38
CA THR A 234 -10.44 -94.35 24.95
C THR A 234 -10.51 -94.97 23.56
N GLU A 235 -11.60 -95.65 23.22
CA GLU A 235 -11.83 -96.21 21.88
C GLU A 235 -12.10 -95.12 20.84
N GLN A 236 -12.80 -94.04 21.23
CA GLN A 236 -13.02 -92.88 20.37
C GLN A 236 -11.71 -92.19 20.01
N LEU A 237 -10.85 -91.93 21.01
CA LEU A 237 -9.51 -91.35 20.80
C LEU A 237 -8.65 -92.24 19.91
N TYR A 238 -8.76 -93.55 20.07
CA TYR A 238 -8.04 -94.49 19.21
C TYR A 238 -8.53 -94.42 17.76
N ILE A 239 -9.85 -94.48 17.52
CA ILE A 239 -10.41 -94.45 16.16
C ILE A 239 -10.08 -93.11 15.47
N LEU A 240 -10.15 -92.00 16.20
CA LEU A 240 -9.70 -90.69 15.74
C LEU A 240 -8.20 -90.68 15.40
N GLY A 241 -7.36 -91.24 16.27
CA GLY A 241 -5.92 -91.34 16.03
C GLY A 241 -5.56 -92.20 14.82
N LEU A 242 -6.27 -93.31 14.61
CA LEU A 242 -6.13 -94.18 13.44
C LEU A 242 -6.55 -93.47 12.15
N ASP A 243 -7.66 -92.72 12.18
CA ASP A 243 -8.13 -91.95 11.04
C ASP A 243 -7.16 -90.83 10.65
N VAL A 244 -6.61 -90.10 11.63
CA VAL A 244 -5.56 -89.09 11.42
C VAL A 244 -4.30 -89.72 10.82
N ALA A 245 -3.87 -90.87 11.35
CA ALA A 245 -2.73 -91.60 10.81
C ALA A 245 -2.96 -91.99 9.34
N ARG A 246 -4.12 -92.57 8.99
CA ARG A 246 -4.47 -92.93 7.60
C ARG A 246 -4.52 -91.73 6.65
N LYS A 247 -5.09 -90.60 7.09
CA LYS A 247 -5.22 -89.38 6.27
C LYS A 247 -3.89 -88.70 6.01
N THR A 248 -2.95 -88.75 6.96
CA THR A 248 -1.64 -88.07 6.84
C THR A 248 -0.63 -88.82 5.99
N GLN A 249 -0.84 -90.13 5.72
CA GLN A 249 0.06 -91.00 4.94
C GLN A 249 1.54 -90.95 5.38
N SER A 250 1.79 -90.50 6.61
CA SER A 250 3.12 -90.36 7.17
C SER A 250 3.57 -91.66 7.80
N SER A 251 4.87 -91.95 7.75
CA SER A 251 5.49 -93.00 8.56
C SER A 251 5.73 -92.56 10.01
N GLU A 252 5.47 -91.29 10.34
CA GLU A 252 5.64 -90.71 11.67
C GLU A 252 4.32 -90.69 12.45
N CYS A 253 4.35 -91.15 13.71
CA CYS A 253 3.15 -91.14 14.55
C CYS A 253 2.69 -89.70 14.83
N PRO A 254 1.44 -89.31 14.51
CA PRO A 254 0.98 -87.92 14.65
C PRO A 254 0.82 -87.44 16.10
N LEU A 255 0.90 -88.33 17.09
CA LEU A 255 0.78 -87.99 18.51
C LEU A 255 2.14 -87.91 19.22
N CYS A 256 3.05 -88.84 18.95
CA CYS A 256 4.35 -88.92 19.63
C CYS A 256 5.56 -88.66 18.73
N HIS A 257 5.35 -88.39 17.44
CA HIS A 257 6.39 -88.14 16.44
C HIS A 257 7.40 -89.30 16.25
N GLU A 258 7.08 -90.49 16.75
CA GLU A 258 7.92 -91.67 16.59
C GLU A 258 7.88 -92.16 15.14
N LYS A 259 9.03 -92.17 14.46
CA LYS A 259 9.17 -92.66 13.08
C LYS A 259 9.09 -94.18 13.03
N GLN A 260 8.17 -94.68 12.23
CA GLN A 260 8.04 -96.09 11.89
C GLN A 260 8.72 -96.39 10.54
N PRO A 261 9.05 -97.67 10.26
CA PRO A 261 9.75 -98.06 9.03
C PRO A 261 9.03 -97.62 7.77
N ASP A 262 7.71 -97.76 7.75
CA ASP A 262 6.83 -97.29 6.69
C ASP A 262 5.44 -96.97 7.27
N HIS A 263 4.59 -96.33 6.47
CA HIS A 263 3.21 -96.01 6.85
C HIS A 263 2.41 -97.27 7.21
N GLN A 264 2.69 -98.40 6.54
CA GLN A 264 2.01 -99.67 6.78
C GLN A 264 2.38 -100.28 8.14
N ALA A 265 3.63 -100.17 8.59
CA ALA A 265 4.10 -100.58 9.91
C ALA A 265 3.52 -99.70 11.02
N LEU A 266 3.34 -98.40 10.79
CA LEU A 266 2.61 -97.53 11.72
C LEU A 266 1.15 -97.97 11.88
N LEU A 267 0.45 -98.21 10.76
CA LEU A 267 -0.92 -98.71 10.79
C LEU A 267 -1.02 -100.11 11.43
N GLN A 268 -0.07 -101.01 11.14
CA GLN A 268 -0.02 -102.33 11.77
C GLN A 268 0.23 -102.22 13.27
N ARG A 269 1.18 -101.38 13.73
CA ARG A 269 1.49 -101.21 15.16
C ARG A 269 0.33 -100.60 15.93
N ILE A 270 -0.37 -99.62 15.34
CA ILE A 270 -1.63 -99.09 15.87
C ILE A 270 -2.65 -100.24 15.96
N ASN A 271 -2.91 -100.96 14.86
CA ASN A 271 -3.85 -102.10 14.84
C ASN A 271 -3.46 -103.29 15.75
N THR A 272 -2.18 -103.52 16.04
CA THR A 272 -1.72 -104.66 16.88
C THR A 272 -2.07 -104.42 18.36
N ILE A 273 -2.18 -103.16 18.77
CA ILE A 273 -2.64 -102.76 20.12
C ILE A 273 -4.16 -102.98 20.26
N GLN A 274 -4.87 -103.27 19.16
CA GLN A 274 -6.32 -103.13 18.98
C GLN A 274 -7.13 -104.44 19.00
N ASN A 275 -6.72 -105.46 19.76
CA ASN A 275 -7.54 -106.69 19.88
C ASN A 275 -8.91 -106.48 20.56
N SER A 276 -9.36 -105.23 20.78
CA SER A 276 -10.60 -104.86 21.48
C SER A 276 -11.60 -104.01 20.68
N ILE A 277 -11.28 -103.50 19.47
CA ILE A 277 -12.24 -102.67 18.72
C ILE A 277 -12.96 -103.51 17.67
N SER A 278 -14.27 -103.66 17.86
CA SER A 278 -15.15 -104.33 16.89
C SER A 278 -15.18 -103.55 15.57
N PRO A 279 -15.13 -104.22 14.39
CA PRO A 279 -15.33 -103.61 13.08
C PRO A 279 -16.60 -102.72 12.99
N ALA A 280 -17.62 -103.03 13.79
CA ALA A 280 -18.85 -102.25 13.89
C ALA A 280 -18.62 -100.81 14.38
N LYS A 281 -17.66 -100.59 15.29
CA LYS A 281 -17.36 -99.24 15.84
C LYS A 281 -16.59 -98.38 14.84
N GLU A 282 -15.66 -99.00 14.10
CA GLU A 282 -14.94 -98.30 13.02
C GLU A 282 -15.89 -97.92 11.89
N GLN A 283 -16.83 -98.79 11.53
CA GLN A 283 -17.88 -98.49 10.56
C GLN A 283 -18.80 -97.36 11.05
N ALA A 284 -19.20 -97.37 12.33
CA ALA A 284 -20.01 -96.30 12.93
C ALA A 284 -19.29 -94.93 12.91
N PHE A 285 -17.99 -94.88 13.16
CA PHE A 285 -17.21 -93.65 13.03
C PHE A 285 -17.16 -93.13 11.58
N ARG A 286 -16.95 -94.03 10.61
CA ARG A 286 -16.98 -93.63 9.19
C ARG A 286 -18.34 -93.07 8.78
N THR A 287 -19.43 -93.62 9.29
CA THR A 287 -20.79 -93.08 9.04
C THR A 287 -21.01 -91.70 9.66
N VAL A 288 -20.35 -91.39 10.80
CA VAL A 288 -20.37 -90.03 11.39
C VAL A 288 -19.60 -89.05 10.50
N GLU A 289 -18.43 -89.44 10.00
CA GLU A 289 -17.63 -88.57 9.12
C GLU A 289 -18.31 -88.31 7.77
N THR A 290 -19.00 -89.30 7.20
CA THR A 290 -19.82 -89.10 5.99
C THR A 290 -20.99 -88.17 6.27
N ALA A 291 -21.75 -88.41 7.34
CA ALA A 291 -22.87 -87.53 7.74
C ALA A 291 -22.39 -86.10 8.04
N ARG A 292 -21.19 -85.94 8.62
CA ARG A 292 -20.59 -84.63 8.89
C ARG A 292 -20.23 -83.90 7.60
N LEU A 293 -19.69 -84.60 6.62
CA LEU A 293 -19.37 -84.02 5.32
C LEU A 293 -20.65 -83.64 4.56
N GLU A 294 -21.67 -84.48 4.61
CA GLU A 294 -22.98 -84.24 3.99
C GLU A 294 -23.70 -83.04 4.63
N ALA A 295 -23.75 -82.95 5.96
CA ALA A 295 -24.29 -81.79 6.67
C ALA A 295 -23.54 -80.49 6.31
N LYS A 296 -22.20 -80.54 6.24
CA LYS A 296 -21.38 -79.39 5.83
C LYS A 296 -21.67 -78.97 4.38
N ASN A 297 -21.83 -79.94 3.47
CA ASN A 297 -22.13 -79.67 2.06
C ASN A 297 -23.55 -79.11 1.90
N ALA A 298 -24.54 -79.66 2.60
CA ALA A 298 -25.92 -79.19 2.58
C ALA A 298 -26.04 -77.75 3.13
N ALA A 299 -25.42 -77.46 4.28
CA ALA A 299 -25.35 -76.11 4.85
C ALA A 299 -24.63 -75.12 3.91
N GLY A 300 -23.53 -75.57 3.27
CA GLY A 300 -22.82 -74.79 2.27
C GLY A 300 -23.68 -74.44 1.05
N ALA A 301 -24.43 -75.42 0.53
CA ALA A 301 -25.33 -75.24 -0.61
C ALA A 301 -26.52 -74.32 -0.27
N HIS A 302 -27.17 -74.51 0.88
CA HIS A 302 -28.27 -73.66 1.32
C HIS A 302 -27.81 -72.21 1.54
N LYS A 303 -26.68 -72.01 2.22
CA LYS A 303 -26.09 -70.66 2.42
C LYS A 303 -25.71 -69.99 1.10
N ALA A 304 -25.15 -70.74 0.14
CA ALA A 304 -24.83 -70.23 -1.18
C ALA A 304 -26.11 -69.79 -1.93
N ALA A 305 -27.18 -70.58 -1.86
CA ALA A 305 -28.46 -70.25 -2.48
C ALA A 305 -29.15 -69.03 -1.83
N ILE A 306 -29.12 -68.89 -0.50
CA ILE A 306 -29.62 -67.69 0.19
C ILE A 306 -28.85 -66.45 -0.26
N LYS A 307 -27.52 -66.55 -0.33
CA LYS A 307 -26.68 -65.43 -0.80
C LYS A 307 -27.05 -65.06 -2.25
N GLN A 308 -27.16 -66.03 -3.13
CA GLN A 308 -27.52 -65.83 -4.53
C GLN A 308 -28.92 -65.21 -4.69
N ARG A 309 -29.89 -65.58 -3.85
CA ARG A 309 -31.22 -64.94 -3.80
C ARG A 309 -31.11 -63.47 -3.40
N ASN A 310 -30.35 -63.15 -2.35
CA ASN A 310 -30.20 -61.78 -1.87
C ASN A 310 -29.48 -60.90 -2.90
N ASP A 311 -28.41 -61.41 -3.50
CA ASP A 311 -27.66 -60.72 -4.56
C ASP A 311 -28.57 -60.45 -5.77
N GLY A 312 -29.39 -61.42 -6.18
CA GLY A 312 -30.33 -61.23 -7.29
C GLY A 312 -31.50 -60.28 -6.96
N LEU A 313 -32.03 -60.30 -5.73
CA LEU A 313 -33.04 -59.32 -5.29
C LEU A 313 -32.48 -57.89 -5.25
N GLN A 314 -31.21 -57.73 -4.87
CA GLN A 314 -30.54 -56.44 -4.94
C GLN A 314 -30.35 -56.00 -6.40
N ALA A 315 -29.92 -56.92 -7.28
CA ALA A 315 -29.81 -56.66 -8.70
C ALA A 315 -31.14 -56.25 -9.35
N GLN A 316 -32.28 -56.80 -8.90
CA GLN A 316 -33.61 -56.38 -9.34
C GLN A 316 -33.92 -54.92 -8.99
N ARG A 317 -33.63 -54.50 -7.74
CA ARG A 317 -33.85 -53.10 -7.33
C ARG A 317 -32.97 -52.14 -8.13
N ASP A 318 -31.70 -52.51 -8.31
CA ASP A 318 -30.75 -51.70 -9.07
C ASP A 318 -31.19 -51.60 -10.55
N TYR A 319 -31.70 -52.69 -11.12
CA TYR A 319 -32.28 -52.69 -12.46
C TYR A 319 -33.47 -51.74 -12.57
N ASP A 320 -34.41 -51.77 -11.62
CA ASP A 320 -35.61 -50.91 -11.64
C ASP A 320 -35.23 -49.42 -11.53
N VAL A 321 -34.26 -49.08 -10.67
CA VAL A 321 -33.74 -47.71 -10.52
C VAL A 321 -33.06 -47.22 -11.80
N LEU A 322 -32.19 -48.05 -12.39
CA LEU A 322 -31.51 -47.70 -13.63
C LEU A 322 -32.49 -47.57 -14.80
N ASN A 323 -33.51 -48.44 -14.87
CA ASN A 323 -34.56 -48.36 -15.87
C ASN A 323 -35.36 -47.05 -15.76
N ALA A 324 -35.76 -46.67 -14.54
CA ALA A 324 -36.46 -45.40 -14.30
C ALA A 324 -35.60 -44.18 -14.67
N SER A 325 -34.31 -44.22 -14.32
CA SER A 325 -33.34 -43.18 -14.69
C SER A 325 -33.19 -43.06 -16.21
N MET A 326 -33.07 -44.18 -16.92
CA MET A 326 -32.96 -44.21 -18.37
C MET A 326 -34.21 -43.61 -19.06
N VAL A 327 -35.41 -43.98 -18.59
CA VAL A 327 -36.67 -43.42 -19.11
C VAL A 327 -36.73 -41.91 -18.87
N SER A 328 -36.30 -41.43 -17.69
CA SER A 328 -36.24 -39.99 -17.39
C SER A 328 -35.26 -39.24 -18.30
N LEU A 329 -34.08 -39.80 -18.55
CA LEU A 329 -33.07 -39.20 -19.44
C LEU A 329 -33.61 -39.05 -20.87
N VAL A 330 -34.28 -40.08 -21.38
CA VAL A 330 -34.87 -40.06 -22.72
C VAL A 330 -36.02 -39.06 -22.79
N ASN A 331 -36.92 -39.02 -21.80
CA ASN A 331 -37.98 -38.01 -21.73
C ASN A 331 -37.44 -36.58 -21.75
N GLY A 332 -36.31 -36.33 -21.07
CA GLY A 332 -35.66 -35.01 -21.04
C GLY A 332 -35.12 -34.52 -22.39
N THR A 333 -34.99 -35.41 -23.38
CA THR A 333 -34.59 -35.03 -24.75
C THR A 333 -35.75 -34.56 -25.62
N GLU A 334 -36.99 -34.67 -25.14
CA GLU A 334 -38.21 -34.39 -25.91
C GLU A 334 -38.38 -35.29 -27.16
N ILE A 335 -37.55 -36.32 -27.32
CA ILE A 335 -37.58 -37.19 -28.51
C ILE A 335 -38.91 -37.92 -28.68
N ASN A 336 -39.61 -38.18 -27.57
CA ASN A 336 -40.91 -38.85 -27.54
C ASN A 336 -42.05 -37.99 -28.14
N ILE A 337 -41.83 -36.69 -28.36
CA ILE A 337 -42.75 -35.83 -29.13
C ILE A 337 -42.67 -36.18 -30.62
N TRP A 338 -41.50 -36.61 -31.09
CA TRP A 338 -41.19 -36.79 -32.52
C TRP A 338 -41.14 -38.26 -32.96
N GLU A 339 -40.84 -39.17 -32.03
CA GLU A 339 -40.75 -40.61 -32.29
C GLU A 339 -41.61 -41.38 -31.30
N ASN A 340 -42.54 -42.18 -31.82
CA ASN A 340 -43.43 -43.03 -31.00
C ASN A 340 -42.75 -44.34 -30.54
N GLU A 341 -41.42 -44.48 -30.68
CA GLU A 341 -40.72 -45.72 -30.34
C GLU A 341 -40.48 -45.86 -28.85
N SER A 342 -40.83 -47.02 -28.29
CA SER A 342 -40.80 -47.25 -26.84
C SER A 342 -39.47 -47.76 -26.28
N SER A 343 -38.50 -48.18 -27.12
CA SER A 343 -37.24 -48.72 -26.62
C SER A 343 -36.02 -47.88 -26.98
N VAL A 344 -35.22 -47.58 -25.96
CA VAL A 344 -33.98 -46.78 -26.07
C VAL A 344 -33.01 -47.38 -27.08
N GLN A 345 -32.92 -48.72 -27.16
CA GLN A 345 -32.05 -49.38 -28.14
C GLN A 345 -32.45 -49.07 -29.59
N LYS A 346 -33.75 -49.01 -29.91
CA LYS A 346 -34.21 -48.69 -31.27
C LYS A 346 -33.93 -47.22 -31.61
N LEU A 347 -34.14 -46.31 -30.65
CA LEU A 347 -33.79 -44.90 -30.79
C LEU A 347 -32.29 -44.71 -31.04
N LEU A 348 -31.41 -45.41 -30.29
CA LEU A 348 -29.96 -45.36 -30.48
C LEU A 348 -29.53 -45.91 -31.85
N ASN A 349 -30.18 -46.98 -32.33
CA ASN A 349 -29.90 -47.53 -33.66
C ASN A 349 -30.27 -46.55 -34.79
N LYS A 350 -31.32 -45.74 -34.60
CA LYS A 350 -31.77 -44.72 -35.57
C LYS A 350 -31.02 -43.40 -35.47
N LEU A 351 -30.41 -43.12 -34.32
CA LEU A 351 -29.81 -41.84 -33.95
C LEU A 351 -28.98 -41.17 -35.06
N GLN A 352 -28.03 -41.90 -35.65
CA GLN A 352 -27.11 -41.32 -36.63
C GLN A 352 -27.84 -40.92 -37.92
N GLY A 353 -28.72 -41.78 -38.43
CA GLY A 353 -29.51 -41.50 -39.64
C GLY A 353 -30.53 -40.39 -39.40
N ALA A 354 -31.24 -40.43 -38.27
CA ALA A 354 -32.26 -39.46 -37.94
C ALA A 354 -31.68 -38.07 -37.63
N THR A 355 -30.52 -37.98 -36.98
CA THR A 355 -29.80 -36.71 -36.76
C THR A 355 -29.33 -36.11 -38.09
N LYS A 356 -28.75 -36.93 -38.97
CA LYS A 356 -28.32 -36.49 -40.32
C LYS A 356 -29.51 -35.95 -41.12
N ARG A 357 -30.62 -36.69 -41.11
CA ARG A 357 -31.86 -36.29 -41.78
C ARG A 357 -32.45 -35.00 -41.21
N ALA A 358 -32.58 -34.88 -39.88
CA ALA A 358 -33.11 -33.67 -39.25
C ALA A 358 -32.22 -32.45 -39.52
N LYS A 359 -30.90 -32.64 -39.59
CA LYS A 359 -29.96 -31.59 -39.97
C LYS A 359 -30.16 -31.17 -41.43
N LEU A 360 -30.25 -32.14 -42.34
CA LEU A 360 -30.49 -31.89 -43.75
C LEU A 360 -31.82 -31.16 -44.01
N ALA A 361 -32.87 -31.50 -43.24
CA ALA A 361 -34.15 -30.78 -43.27
C ALA A 361 -34.04 -29.32 -42.79
N CYS A 362 -33.24 -29.05 -41.75
CA CYS A 362 -32.95 -27.67 -41.30
C CYS A 362 -32.15 -26.89 -42.34
N ASP A 363 -31.08 -27.50 -42.87
CA ASP A 363 -30.19 -26.86 -43.85
C ASP A 363 -30.96 -26.47 -45.13
N VAL A 364 -31.91 -27.30 -45.57
CA VAL A 364 -32.79 -26.96 -46.70
C VAL A 364 -33.85 -25.94 -46.33
N ASN A 365 -34.46 -26.02 -45.15
CA ASN A 365 -35.39 -24.97 -44.72
C ASN A 365 -34.72 -23.59 -44.68
N GLU A 366 -33.46 -23.51 -44.23
CA GLU A 366 -32.68 -22.27 -44.23
C GLU A 366 -32.42 -21.74 -45.65
N ILE A 367 -32.08 -22.62 -46.60
CA ILE A 367 -31.93 -22.23 -48.01
C ILE A 367 -33.27 -21.75 -48.58
N LEU A 368 -34.35 -22.48 -48.30
CA LEU A 368 -35.67 -22.14 -48.79
C LEU A 368 -36.15 -20.80 -48.25
N ALA A 369 -35.85 -20.45 -46.99
CA ALA A 369 -36.16 -19.14 -46.43
C ALA A 369 -35.44 -17.96 -47.12
N LEU A 370 -34.29 -18.23 -47.77
CA LEU A 370 -33.53 -17.23 -48.54
C LEU A 370 -34.00 -17.13 -50.00
N THR A 371 -34.75 -18.11 -50.46
CA THR A 371 -35.39 -18.11 -51.77
C THR A 371 -36.85 -17.68 -51.60
N GLU A 372 -37.38 -16.82 -52.46
CA GLU A 372 -38.79 -16.37 -52.36
C GLU A 372 -39.75 -17.46 -52.89
N ALA A 373 -39.55 -18.71 -52.44
CA ALA A 373 -40.27 -19.89 -52.89
C ALA A 373 -41.73 -19.82 -52.42
N SER A 374 -42.66 -19.73 -53.37
CA SER A 374 -44.10 -19.63 -53.13
C SER A 374 -44.90 -20.82 -53.68
N SER A 375 -44.23 -21.76 -54.38
CA SER A 375 -44.87 -22.94 -55.00
C SER A 375 -44.04 -24.21 -54.81
N GLU A 376 -44.71 -25.32 -54.54
CA GLU A 376 -44.12 -26.65 -54.30
C GLU A 376 -43.62 -27.35 -55.57
N ASP A 377 -44.01 -26.87 -56.75
CA ASP A 377 -43.61 -27.41 -58.06
C ASP A 377 -42.31 -26.77 -58.61
N LEU A 378 -41.64 -25.93 -57.81
CA LEU A 378 -40.40 -25.29 -58.19
C LEU A 378 -39.18 -26.21 -57.98
N VAL A 379 -38.24 -26.14 -58.93
CA VAL A 379 -36.94 -26.81 -58.83
C VAL A 379 -36.02 -25.95 -57.96
N ILE A 380 -35.52 -26.51 -56.86
CA ILE A 380 -34.72 -25.79 -55.87
C ILE A 380 -33.42 -25.27 -56.50
N ASP A 381 -32.81 -26.02 -57.42
CA ASP A 381 -31.63 -25.57 -58.17
C ASP A 381 -31.88 -24.24 -58.91
N ALA A 382 -33.04 -24.10 -59.55
CA ALA A 382 -33.39 -22.88 -60.27
C ALA A 382 -33.61 -21.71 -59.30
N LEU A 383 -34.27 -21.95 -58.16
CA LEU A 383 -34.51 -20.96 -57.10
C LEU A 383 -33.22 -20.45 -56.46
N VAL A 384 -32.28 -21.35 -56.18
CA VAL A 384 -30.96 -21.00 -55.63
C VAL A 384 -30.15 -20.20 -56.65
N SER A 385 -30.10 -20.64 -57.91
CA SER A 385 -29.40 -19.89 -58.97
C SER A 385 -30.00 -18.51 -59.24
N GLU A 386 -31.32 -18.37 -59.22
CA GLU A 386 -32.01 -17.08 -59.36
C GLU A 386 -31.71 -16.16 -58.16
N SER A 387 -31.73 -16.70 -56.94
CA SER A 387 -31.46 -15.95 -55.72
C SER A 387 -29.99 -15.50 -55.64
N LEU A 388 -29.03 -16.35 -56.00
CA LEU A 388 -27.62 -15.98 -56.15
C LEU A 388 -27.43 -14.88 -57.19
N SER A 389 -28.04 -15.02 -58.38
CA SER A 389 -28.00 -14.00 -59.43
C SER A 389 -28.60 -12.66 -58.98
N ARG A 390 -29.67 -12.69 -58.18
CA ARG A 390 -30.29 -11.49 -57.59
C ARG A 390 -29.36 -10.83 -56.58
N LEU A 391 -28.75 -11.60 -55.68
CA LEU A 391 -27.80 -11.10 -54.68
C LEU A 391 -26.56 -10.49 -55.35
N ASP A 392 -26.04 -11.09 -56.41
CA ASP A 392 -24.91 -10.57 -57.18
C ASP A 392 -25.21 -9.20 -57.80
N ARG A 393 -26.39 -9.03 -58.42
CA ARG A 393 -26.82 -7.74 -58.98
C ARG A 393 -26.94 -6.66 -57.90
N LEU A 394 -27.49 -7.02 -56.74
CA LEU A 394 -27.64 -6.09 -55.62
C LEU A 394 -26.28 -5.74 -54.99
N ASN A 395 -25.35 -6.70 -54.92
CA ASN A 395 -23.99 -6.47 -54.44
C ASN A 395 -23.21 -5.55 -55.40
N ASP A 396 -23.31 -5.77 -56.72
CA ASP A 396 -22.71 -4.88 -57.72
C ASP A 396 -23.25 -3.44 -57.63
N ALA A 397 -24.56 -3.28 -57.44
CA ALA A 397 -25.19 -1.97 -57.26
C ALA A 397 -24.69 -1.24 -55.98
N ASP A 398 -24.64 -1.93 -54.84
CA ASP A 398 -24.15 -1.33 -53.59
C ASP A 398 -22.63 -1.10 -53.60
N ASN A 399 -21.84 -1.94 -54.29
CA ASN A 399 -20.42 -1.70 -54.53
C ASN A 399 -20.18 -0.44 -55.37
N LYS A 400 -20.96 -0.24 -56.44
CA LYS A 400 -20.94 1.00 -57.24
C LYS A 400 -21.33 2.22 -56.40
N LEU A 401 -22.31 2.09 -55.53
CA LEU A 401 -22.71 3.17 -54.60
C LEU A 401 -21.59 3.51 -53.62
N ILE A 402 -20.90 2.52 -53.04
CA ILE A 402 -19.75 2.77 -52.15
C ILE A 402 -18.61 3.45 -52.89
N ALA A 403 -18.31 3.04 -54.12
CA ALA A 403 -17.29 3.69 -54.95
C ALA A 403 -17.64 5.17 -55.19
N ALA A 404 -18.90 5.47 -55.53
CA ALA A 404 -19.37 6.84 -55.72
C ALA A 404 -19.33 7.68 -54.42
N LEU A 405 -19.74 7.10 -53.28
CA LEU A 405 -19.66 7.75 -51.97
C LEU A 405 -18.21 8.00 -51.53
N THR A 406 -17.28 7.11 -51.89
CA THR A 406 -15.86 7.25 -51.56
C THR A 406 -15.24 8.41 -52.35
N LEU A 407 -15.49 8.49 -53.66
CA LEU A 407 -15.08 9.64 -54.48
C LEU A 407 -15.63 10.97 -53.93
N ARG A 408 -16.93 11.01 -53.59
CA ARG A 408 -17.56 12.20 -53.00
C ARG A 408 -16.98 12.57 -51.63
N SER A 409 -16.61 11.57 -50.82
CA SER A 409 -15.95 11.79 -49.54
C SER A 409 -14.56 12.41 -49.71
N GLU A 410 -13.79 11.96 -50.70
CA GLU A 410 -12.48 12.52 -51.04
C GLU A 410 -12.56 13.98 -51.52
N GLU A 411 -13.56 14.32 -52.34
CA GLU A 411 -13.86 15.69 -52.77
C GLU A 411 -14.19 16.61 -51.59
N VAL A 412 -15.12 16.17 -50.71
CA VAL A 412 -15.51 16.93 -49.51
C VAL A 412 -14.33 17.08 -48.55
N THR A 413 -13.53 16.04 -48.37
CA THR A 413 -12.34 16.07 -47.50
C THR A 413 -11.28 17.04 -48.03
N SER A 414 -11.06 17.07 -49.34
CA SER A 414 -10.17 18.03 -49.98
C SER A 414 -10.66 19.47 -49.79
N SER A 415 -11.97 19.69 -49.93
CA SER A 415 -12.60 20.99 -49.70
C SER A 415 -12.50 21.45 -48.23
N ILE A 416 -12.77 20.55 -47.27
CA ILE A 416 -12.58 20.81 -45.83
C ILE A 416 -11.13 21.16 -45.53
N THR A 417 -10.17 20.42 -46.10
CA THR A 417 -8.73 20.64 -45.84
C THR A 417 -8.30 22.02 -46.33
N GLN A 418 -8.75 22.43 -47.51
CA GLN A 418 -8.48 23.77 -48.05
C GLN A 418 -9.11 24.85 -47.17
N LYS A 419 -10.37 24.71 -46.78
CA LYS A 419 -11.07 25.71 -45.93
C LYS A 419 -10.53 25.78 -44.50
N ILE A 420 -10.03 24.68 -43.95
CA ILE A 420 -9.30 24.67 -42.66
C ILE A 420 -7.98 25.44 -42.79
N LYS A 421 -7.28 25.33 -43.92
CA LYS A 421 -6.08 26.12 -44.18
C LYS A 421 -6.44 27.61 -44.24
N ASP A 422 -7.49 27.96 -44.95
CA ASP A 422 -7.99 29.34 -45.03
C ASP A 422 -8.39 29.89 -43.65
N LEU A 423 -9.01 29.07 -42.78
CA LEU A 423 -9.30 29.43 -41.39
C LEU A 423 -8.03 29.71 -40.59
N LYS A 424 -7.00 28.87 -40.69
CA LYS A 424 -5.74 29.08 -39.98
C LYS A 424 -5.04 30.37 -40.41
N ASP A 425 -5.09 30.67 -41.70
CA ASP A 425 -4.51 31.91 -42.24
C ASP A 425 -5.32 33.14 -41.76
N LEU A 426 -6.65 33.05 -41.69
CA LEU A 426 -7.52 34.09 -41.12
C LEU A 426 -7.37 34.24 -39.60
N GLU A 427 -7.20 33.16 -38.83
CA GLU A 427 -6.94 33.19 -37.39
C GLU A 427 -5.61 33.91 -37.10
N LYS A 428 -4.58 33.59 -37.88
CA LYS A 428 -3.28 34.27 -37.79
C LYS A 428 -3.42 35.76 -38.10
N LEU A 429 -4.20 36.11 -39.13
CA LEU A 429 -4.47 37.50 -39.48
C LEU A 429 -5.25 38.21 -38.37
N CYS A 430 -6.34 37.64 -37.87
CA CYS A 430 -7.10 38.12 -36.70
C CYS A 430 -6.19 38.38 -35.49
N TYR A 431 -5.29 37.44 -35.19
CA TYR A 431 -4.34 37.57 -34.10
C TYR A 431 -3.41 38.76 -34.32
N THR A 432 -2.81 38.89 -35.51
CA THR A 432 -1.90 40.01 -35.83
C THR A 432 -2.60 41.37 -35.82
N THR A 433 -3.82 41.47 -36.36
CA THR A 433 -4.61 42.72 -36.36
C THR A 433 -5.05 43.09 -34.94
N ARG A 434 -5.42 42.10 -34.12
CA ARG A 434 -5.78 42.32 -32.70
C ARG A 434 -4.58 42.70 -31.86
N GLU A 435 -3.42 42.09 -32.09
CA GLU A 435 -2.16 42.46 -31.44
C GLU A 435 -1.71 43.87 -31.85
N GLY A 436 -1.87 44.22 -33.13
CA GLY A 436 -1.68 45.57 -33.65
C GLY A 436 -2.60 46.60 -33.00
N LEU A 437 -3.90 46.29 -32.86
CA LEU A 437 -4.84 47.16 -32.15
C LEU A 437 -4.51 47.28 -30.66
N ASN A 438 -4.18 46.17 -29.99
CA ASN A 438 -3.86 46.18 -28.56
C ASN A 438 -2.56 46.92 -28.25
N SER A 439 -1.51 46.73 -29.06
CA SER A 439 -0.26 47.47 -28.93
C SER A 439 -0.48 48.96 -29.15
N PHE A 440 -1.31 49.33 -30.13
CA PHE A 440 -1.71 50.72 -30.36
C PHE A 440 -2.55 51.30 -29.21
N LEU A 441 -3.48 50.53 -28.64
CA LEU A 441 -4.28 50.97 -27.49
C LEU A 441 -3.44 51.09 -26.21
N LYS A 442 -2.48 50.18 -25.99
CA LYS A 442 -1.55 50.25 -24.85
C LYS A 442 -0.74 51.54 -24.83
N THR A 443 -0.35 52.06 -26.00
CA THR A 443 0.35 53.34 -26.09
C THR A 443 -0.61 54.52 -26.04
N LEU A 444 -1.82 54.39 -26.59
CA LEU A 444 -2.79 55.47 -26.67
C LEU A 444 -3.53 55.78 -25.36
N VAL A 445 -3.88 54.76 -24.56
CA VAL A 445 -4.66 54.94 -23.33
C VAL A 445 -3.95 55.84 -22.31
N PRO A 446 -2.67 55.61 -21.95
CA PRO A 446 -1.94 56.47 -21.02
C PRO A 446 -1.79 57.91 -21.52
N LEU A 447 -1.70 58.10 -22.84
CA LEU A 447 -1.65 59.41 -23.48
C LEU A 447 -2.99 60.15 -23.37
N LYS A 448 -4.11 59.46 -23.62
CA LYS A 448 -5.47 60.02 -23.45
C LYS A 448 -5.77 60.37 -21.98
N GLU A 449 -5.30 59.55 -21.03
CA GLU A 449 -5.43 59.83 -19.59
C GLU A 449 -4.58 61.04 -19.16
N SER A 450 -3.32 61.11 -19.61
CA SER A 450 -2.45 62.26 -19.34
C SER A 450 -2.99 63.54 -19.97
N TRP A 451 -3.56 63.47 -21.17
CA TRP A 451 -4.26 64.61 -21.78
C TRP A 451 -5.48 65.04 -20.95
N ARG A 452 -6.31 64.08 -20.52
CA ARG A 452 -7.49 64.37 -19.69
C ARG A 452 -7.13 64.99 -18.34
N PHE A 453 -5.99 64.61 -17.77
CA PHE A 453 -5.49 65.19 -16.52
C PHE A 453 -5.14 66.69 -16.67
N ILE A 454 -4.51 67.08 -17.79
CA ILE A 454 -4.04 68.46 -18.00
C ILE A 454 -5.12 69.36 -18.60
N ALA A 455 -5.87 68.84 -19.58
CA ALA A 455 -6.78 69.61 -20.43
C ALA A 455 -8.27 69.27 -20.20
N GLY A 456 -8.58 68.27 -19.37
CA GLY A 456 -9.96 67.83 -19.16
C GLY A 456 -10.57 67.19 -20.40
N ASN A 457 -11.74 67.66 -20.83
CA ASN A 457 -12.46 67.10 -21.98
C ASN A 457 -12.21 67.89 -23.28
N THR A 458 -11.28 68.84 -23.32
CA THR A 458 -11.01 69.60 -24.54
C THR A 458 -10.35 68.71 -25.61
N PRO A 459 -10.78 68.80 -26.88
CA PRO A 459 -10.16 68.05 -27.96
C PRO A 459 -8.69 68.45 -28.14
N PHE A 460 -7.88 67.51 -28.60
CA PHE A 460 -6.45 67.71 -28.79
C PHE A 460 -6.17 68.70 -29.93
N SER A 461 -5.33 69.71 -29.67
CA SER A 461 -4.83 70.67 -30.66
C SER A 461 -3.38 71.06 -30.34
N GLY A 462 -2.52 71.13 -31.36
CA GLY A 462 -1.11 71.50 -31.22
C GLY A 462 -0.89 72.96 -30.79
N GLU A 463 -1.87 73.83 -30.97
CA GLU A 463 -1.83 75.22 -30.46
C GLU A 463 -2.12 75.26 -28.95
N PHE A 464 -2.96 74.34 -28.47
CA PHE A 464 -3.34 74.26 -27.05
C PHE A 464 -2.22 73.67 -26.19
N THR A 465 -1.42 72.74 -26.72
CA THR A 465 -0.22 72.22 -26.03
C THR A 465 0.85 73.30 -25.80
N GLN A 466 1.03 74.23 -26.76
CA GLN A 466 1.96 75.35 -26.59
C GLN A 466 1.48 76.34 -25.54
N LEU A 467 0.17 76.62 -25.49
CA LEU A 467 -0.43 77.46 -24.46
C LEU A 467 -0.26 76.87 -23.06
N LEU A 468 -0.48 75.56 -22.90
CA LEU A 468 -0.26 74.85 -21.63
C LEU A 468 1.21 74.89 -21.19
N LYS A 469 2.16 74.75 -22.12
CA LYS A 469 3.59 74.86 -21.84
C LYS A 469 3.96 76.25 -21.32
N GLN A 470 3.45 77.31 -21.95
CA GLN A 470 3.70 78.69 -21.51
C GLN A 470 3.10 78.99 -20.13
N GLN A 471 1.88 78.49 -19.86
CA GLN A 471 1.25 78.63 -18.54
C GLN A 471 2.07 77.92 -17.45
N GLN A 472 2.62 76.76 -17.77
CA GLN A 472 3.41 75.97 -16.83
C GLN A 472 4.78 76.56 -16.53
N GLU A 473 5.47 77.12 -17.53
CA GLU A 473 6.72 77.85 -17.34
C GLU A 473 6.51 79.08 -16.44
N GLN A 474 5.41 79.83 -16.65
CA GLN A 474 5.04 80.95 -15.79
C GLN A 474 4.75 80.51 -14.34
N GLU A 475 4.00 79.41 -14.15
CA GLU A 475 3.73 78.87 -12.81
C GLU A 475 5.01 78.42 -12.10
N ALA A 476 5.96 77.80 -12.82
CA ALA A 476 7.25 77.37 -12.27
C ALA A 476 8.13 78.56 -11.83
N ASP A 477 8.18 79.63 -12.61
CA ASP A 477 8.92 80.86 -12.26
C ASP A 477 8.33 81.55 -11.01
N THR A 478 7.00 81.56 -10.86
CA THR A 478 6.37 82.08 -9.65
C THR A 478 6.67 81.24 -8.41
N LEU A 479 6.76 79.92 -8.56
CA LEU A 479 7.11 79.00 -7.48
C LEU A 479 8.56 79.18 -7.04
N LEU A 480 9.50 79.29 -7.98
CA LEU A 480 10.91 79.56 -7.68
C LEU A 480 11.08 80.86 -6.89
N SER A 481 10.37 81.90 -7.31
CA SER A 481 10.35 83.19 -6.60
C SER A 481 9.81 83.05 -5.16
N ALA A 482 8.72 82.31 -4.96
CA ALA A 482 8.16 82.07 -3.63
C ALA A 482 9.06 81.22 -2.72
N LYS A 483 9.76 80.23 -3.27
CA LYS A 483 10.76 79.42 -2.54
C LYS A 483 11.95 80.24 -2.05
N ALA A 484 12.45 81.18 -2.87
CA ALA A 484 13.53 82.07 -2.46
C ALA A 484 13.13 82.92 -1.23
N TYR A 485 11.88 83.40 -1.17
CA TYR A 485 11.36 84.09 0.02
C TYR A 485 11.15 83.15 1.21
N LEU A 486 10.79 81.88 0.99
CA LEU A 486 10.71 80.87 2.05
C LEU A 486 12.10 80.57 2.65
N GLU A 487 13.15 80.47 1.84
CA GLU A 487 14.52 80.30 2.33
C GLU A 487 14.96 81.49 3.19
N GLN A 488 14.64 82.72 2.77
CA GLN A 488 14.89 83.93 3.57
C GLN A 488 14.16 83.87 4.93
N ALA A 489 12.89 83.46 4.94
CA ALA A 489 12.11 83.28 6.16
C ALA A 489 12.71 82.20 7.08
N LEU A 490 13.22 81.09 6.51
CA LEU A 490 13.86 80.00 7.25
C LEU A 490 15.16 80.44 7.92
N VAL A 491 15.99 81.20 7.21
CA VAL A 491 17.25 81.74 7.76
C VAL A 491 16.94 82.59 8.99
N VAL A 492 15.97 83.50 8.88
CA VAL A 492 15.54 84.38 9.97
C VAL A 492 14.97 83.57 11.15
N LEU A 493 14.14 82.55 10.88
CA LEU A 493 13.56 81.67 11.90
C LEU A 493 14.64 80.86 12.63
N ARG A 494 15.56 80.22 11.89
CA ARG A 494 16.68 79.42 12.44
C ARG A 494 17.61 80.27 13.28
N THR A 495 17.93 81.49 12.86
CA THR A 495 18.77 82.40 13.66
C THR A 495 18.09 82.74 14.98
N SER A 496 16.76 82.92 14.99
CA SER A 496 16.00 83.19 16.22
C SER A 496 15.88 81.97 17.15
N GLN A 497 15.68 80.76 16.60
CA GLN A 497 15.61 79.51 17.36
C GLN A 497 16.98 79.10 17.91
N ASN A 498 18.04 79.21 17.12
CA ASN A 498 19.40 78.90 17.55
C ASN A 498 19.85 79.81 18.69
N ALA A 499 19.46 81.09 18.67
CA ALA A 499 19.71 82.00 19.78
C ALA A 499 19.01 81.51 21.08
N LYS A 500 17.73 81.11 21.01
CA LYS A 500 17.02 80.53 22.16
C LYS A 500 17.63 79.20 22.63
N ARG A 501 17.94 78.29 21.70
CA ARG A 501 18.48 76.96 22.00
C ARG A 501 19.90 77.05 22.59
N LEU A 502 20.71 78.01 22.16
CA LEU A 502 22.03 78.27 22.74
C LEU A 502 21.91 78.60 24.23
N ASP A 503 20.92 79.40 24.61
CA ASP A 503 20.72 79.77 26.02
C ASP A 503 20.17 78.60 26.84
N GLU A 504 19.27 77.78 26.30
CA GLU A 504 18.82 76.52 26.93
C GLU A 504 19.97 75.51 27.12
N LEU A 505 20.79 75.30 26.08
CA LEU A 505 21.91 74.36 26.11
C LEU A 505 22.99 74.78 27.12
N LYS A 506 23.22 76.08 27.30
CA LYS A 506 24.10 76.58 28.36
C LYS A 506 23.58 76.17 29.74
N VAL A 507 22.27 76.30 29.98
CA VAL A 507 21.65 75.87 31.23
C VAL A 507 21.74 74.35 31.39
N GLU A 508 21.44 73.56 30.35
CA GLU A 508 21.56 72.10 30.39
C GLU A 508 23.00 71.64 30.66
N LEU A 509 24.01 72.25 30.02
CA LEU A 509 25.42 71.90 30.17
C LEU A 509 25.89 72.09 31.61
N THR A 510 25.47 73.19 32.26
CA THR A 510 25.79 73.41 33.68
C THR A 510 25.19 72.32 34.58
N ASN A 511 23.96 71.89 34.30
CA ASN A 511 23.28 70.86 35.06
C ASN A 511 23.87 69.44 34.81
N LEU A 512 24.28 69.17 33.57
CA LEU A 512 24.88 67.89 33.18
C LEU A 512 26.27 67.71 33.81
N ASN A 513 27.08 68.76 33.82
CA ASN A 513 28.38 68.74 34.51
C ASN A 513 28.23 68.46 36.02
N TYR A 514 27.23 69.05 36.66
CA TYR A 514 26.90 68.75 38.05
C TYR A 514 26.54 67.26 38.25
N ARG A 515 25.77 66.67 37.33
CA ARG A 515 25.41 65.24 37.36
C ARG A 515 26.60 64.31 37.11
N ILE A 516 27.50 64.68 36.20
CA ILE A 516 28.72 63.91 35.90
C ILE A 516 29.59 63.83 37.14
N GLN A 517 29.90 64.98 37.77
CA GLN A 517 30.69 65.00 39.01
C GLN A 517 30.08 64.13 40.12
N LYS A 518 28.74 64.13 40.24
CA LYS A 518 28.04 63.26 41.22
C LYS A 518 28.17 61.77 40.88
N ARG A 519 28.16 61.41 39.59
CA ARG A 519 28.31 60.02 39.13
C ARG A 519 29.75 59.54 39.25
N GLU A 520 30.74 60.36 38.94
CA GLU A 520 32.17 60.04 39.12
C GLU A 520 32.47 59.68 40.58
N LYS A 521 31.96 60.47 41.54
CA LYS A 521 32.06 60.13 42.97
C LYS A 521 31.44 58.77 43.32
N ARG A 522 30.31 58.41 42.69
CA ARG A 522 29.66 57.10 42.89
C ARG A 522 30.47 55.97 42.29
N VAL A 523 31.04 56.15 41.10
CA VAL A 523 31.91 55.17 40.45
C VAL A 523 33.14 54.91 41.29
N GLU A 524 33.78 55.98 41.78
CA GLU A 524 34.95 55.86 42.65
C GLU A 524 34.64 55.12 43.95
N THR A 525 33.50 55.44 44.56
CA THR A 525 32.99 54.70 45.73
C THR A 525 32.76 53.23 45.40
N GLY A 526 32.11 52.94 44.26
CA GLY A 526 31.82 51.58 43.80
C GLY A 526 33.09 50.76 43.54
N LYS A 527 34.11 51.34 42.89
CA LYS A 527 35.41 50.70 42.68
C LYS A 527 36.07 50.33 43.99
N ARG A 528 36.12 51.27 44.94
CA ARG A 528 36.67 51.02 46.27
C ARG A 528 35.91 49.92 47.02
N THR A 529 34.59 49.90 46.94
CA THR A 529 33.78 48.82 47.55
C THR A 529 34.04 47.48 46.88
N LEU A 530 34.15 47.43 45.55
CA LEU A 530 34.44 46.21 44.81
C LEU A 530 35.80 45.63 45.19
N GLU A 531 36.84 46.47 45.31
CA GLU A 531 38.17 46.05 45.74
C GLU A 531 38.13 45.46 47.15
N LEU A 532 37.46 46.14 48.09
CA LEU A 532 37.30 45.67 49.46
C LEU A 532 36.52 44.34 49.53
N TRP A 533 35.44 44.21 48.74
CA TRP A 533 34.63 43.01 48.70
C TRP A 533 35.38 41.84 48.07
N THR A 534 36.09 42.09 46.97
CA THR A 534 36.93 41.07 46.32
C THR A 534 37.96 40.52 47.28
N LYS A 535 38.64 41.40 48.03
CA LYS A 535 39.57 40.99 49.08
C LYS A 535 38.90 40.15 50.17
N HIS A 536 37.71 40.57 50.63
CA HIS A 536 36.96 39.83 51.64
C HIS A 536 36.57 38.42 51.20
N VAL A 537 36.10 38.25 49.95
CA VAL A 537 35.76 36.94 49.38
C VAL A 537 36.99 36.04 49.30
N HIS A 538 38.13 36.58 48.88
CA HIS A 538 39.40 35.83 48.85
C HIS A 538 39.78 35.34 50.26
N ASP A 539 39.72 36.22 51.26
CA ASP A 539 40.06 35.87 52.65
C ASP A 539 39.13 34.76 53.21
N ILE A 540 37.84 34.77 52.88
CA ILE A 540 36.90 33.72 53.30
C ILE A 540 37.18 32.39 52.59
N ALA A 541 37.38 32.43 51.28
CA ALA A 541 37.63 31.23 50.48
C ALA A 541 38.89 30.50 50.96
N ASP A 542 39.98 31.24 51.19
CA ASP A 542 41.25 30.67 51.63
C ASP A 542 41.13 30.03 53.03
N ARG A 543 40.41 30.67 53.96
CA ARG A 543 40.15 30.08 55.30
C ARG A 543 39.34 28.79 55.21
N SER A 544 38.28 28.77 54.39
CA SER A 544 37.44 27.58 54.24
C SER A 544 38.21 26.42 53.61
N LEU A 545 39.11 26.70 52.66
CA LEU A 545 39.93 25.68 52.01
C LEU A 545 40.99 25.13 52.95
N GLN A 546 41.67 25.98 53.72
CA GLN A 546 42.66 25.55 54.71
C GLN A 546 42.05 24.60 55.75
N GLN A 547 40.84 24.87 56.25
CA GLN A 547 40.14 23.99 57.21
C GLN A 547 39.94 22.56 56.68
N PHE A 548 39.83 22.38 55.37
CA PHE A 548 39.64 21.09 54.73
C PHE A 548 40.97 20.44 54.32
N LEU A 549 41.93 21.24 53.86
CA LEU A 549 43.18 20.73 53.29
C LEU A 549 44.18 20.24 54.32
N THR A 550 44.19 20.82 55.52
CA THR A 550 45.12 20.38 56.56
C THR A 550 44.83 18.93 56.98
N PRO A 551 43.59 18.54 57.36
CA PRO A 551 43.29 17.13 57.65
C PRO A 551 43.51 16.19 56.46
N ALA A 552 43.19 16.65 55.23
CA ALA A 552 43.40 15.84 54.03
C ALA A 552 44.88 15.58 53.75
N SER A 553 45.74 16.58 53.97
CA SER A 553 47.20 16.44 53.83
C SER A 553 47.76 15.44 54.84
N GLU A 554 47.33 15.53 56.09
CA GLU A 554 47.77 14.60 57.13
C GLU A 554 47.36 13.15 56.83
N LEU A 555 46.11 12.95 56.40
CA LEU A 555 45.64 11.63 55.98
C LEU A 555 46.46 11.11 54.80
N PHE A 556 46.62 11.93 53.75
CA PHE A 556 47.35 11.55 52.55
C PHE A 556 48.81 11.17 52.83
N SER A 557 49.49 11.95 53.68
CA SER A 557 50.85 11.64 54.09
C SER A 557 50.93 10.28 54.81
N LYS A 558 50.01 10.01 55.75
CA LYS A 558 49.97 8.75 56.51
C LYS A 558 49.54 7.52 55.71
N MET A 559 48.83 7.70 54.59
CA MET A 559 48.45 6.60 53.69
C MET A 559 49.65 6.00 52.96
N HIS A 560 50.71 6.79 52.77
CA HIS A 560 51.96 6.36 52.16
C HIS A 560 53.01 6.12 53.24
N ALA A 561 53.38 4.86 53.46
CA ALA A 561 54.30 4.53 54.56
C ALA A 561 55.72 5.11 54.42
N ASN A 562 56.10 5.58 53.22
CA ASN A 562 57.38 6.23 52.95
C ASN A 562 57.31 7.78 53.06
N GLU A 563 56.17 8.35 53.48
CA GLU A 563 55.95 9.79 53.75
C GLU A 563 56.49 10.76 52.67
N VAL A 564 56.39 10.37 51.39
CA VAL A 564 56.98 11.08 50.24
C VAL A 564 56.33 12.46 50.01
N TYR A 565 55.10 12.68 50.48
CA TYR A 565 54.37 13.94 50.31
C TYR A 565 53.93 14.48 51.68
N GLN A 566 54.26 15.76 51.95
CA GLN A 566 54.07 16.35 53.28
C GLN A 566 52.86 17.28 53.37
N SER A 567 52.49 17.96 52.29
CA SER A 567 51.34 18.85 52.28
C SER A 567 50.65 18.92 50.93
N LEU A 568 49.33 19.08 50.96
CA LEU A 568 48.48 19.35 49.81
C LEU A 568 48.05 20.82 49.87
N THR A 569 48.40 21.57 48.83
CA THR A 569 47.98 22.96 48.66
C THR A 569 47.16 23.10 47.40
N MET A 570 46.29 24.11 47.37
CA MET A 570 45.48 24.41 46.20
C MET A 570 46.14 25.57 45.45
N GLY A 571 46.75 25.27 44.30
CA GLY A 571 47.26 26.29 43.40
C GLY A 571 46.13 26.93 42.60
N ARG A 572 46.30 28.19 42.20
CA ARG A 572 45.46 28.86 41.19
C ARG A 572 46.31 29.16 39.98
N GLU A 573 46.31 28.25 39.02
CA GLU A 573 46.94 28.46 37.73
C GLU A 573 45.83 28.80 36.73
N ASN A 574 45.90 29.97 36.08
CA ASN A 574 44.87 30.47 35.15
C ASN A 574 43.43 30.44 35.70
N ASP A 575 43.21 30.96 36.92
CA ASP A 575 41.91 31.00 37.61
C ASP A 575 41.23 29.62 37.86
N ALA A 576 41.95 28.51 37.65
CA ALA A 576 41.48 27.16 37.95
C ALA A 576 42.21 26.59 39.18
N PHE A 577 41.46 25.85 40.02
CA PHE A 577 42.01 25.21 41.21
C PHE A 577 42.74 23.90 40.84
N CYS A 578 44.03 23.82 41.15
CA CYS A 578 44.84 22.62 40.98
C CYS A 578 45.33 22.08 42.32
N TRP A 579 45.35 20.75 42.47
CA TRP A 579 45.85 20.09 43.67
C TRP A 579 47.35 19.88 43.54
N GLN A 580 48.13 20.53 44.40
CA GLN A 580 49.57 20.45 44.38
C GLN A 580 50.05 19.74 45.63
N ALA A 581 50.98 18.80 45.48
CA ALA A 581 51.64 18.14 46.60
C ALA A 581 53.09 18.61 46.69
N ALA A 582 53.53 18.99 47.89
CA ALA A 582 54.93 19.29 48.14
C ALA A 582 55.71 17.99 48.38
N ASN A 583 56.72 17.74 47.54
CA ASN A 583 57.70 16.66 47.71
C ASN A 583 59.07 17.27 48.07
N ASN A 584 59.80 16.64 48.99
CA ASN A 584 61.03 17.22 49.56
C ASN A 584 62.35 16.84 48.87
N GLU A 585 62.41 15.87 47.94
CA GLU A 585 63.73 15.36 47.50
C GLU A 585 63.92 15.07 46.02
N ILE A 586 63.60 16.03 45.14
CA ILE A 586 64.32 16.15 43.87
C ILE A 586 64.45 17.66 43.58
N THR A 587 65.64 18.25 43.72
CA THR A 587 66.02 19.63 43.33
C THR A 587 65.87 20.82 44.31
N GLY A 588 66.15 20.66 45.61
CA GLY A 588 66.65 21.75 46.47
C GLY A 588 65.74 22.98 46.68
N SER A 589 64.50 22.92 46.23
CA SER A 589 63.40 23.87 46.42
C SER A 589 62.15 23.01 46.57
N PRO A 590 61.19 23.31 47.49
CA PRO A 590 59.96 22.54 47.60
C PRO A 590 59.19 22.62 46.28
N GLY A 591 59.30 21.58 45.45
CA GLY A 591 58.63 21.51 44.17
C GLY A 591 57.16 21.22 44.42
N LEU A 592 56.30 22.19 44.12
CA LEU A 592 54.86 21.98 44.06
C LEU A 592 54.56 21.19 42.79
N ILE A 593 54.27 19.91 42.96
CA ILE A 593 53.98 19.02 41.85
C ILE A 593 52.46 18.95 41.71
N ASP A 594 51.95 19.26 40.52
CA ASP A 594 50.53 19.08 40.22
C ASP A 594 50.18 17.58 40.24
N ALA A 595 49.26 17.22 41.13
CA ALA A 595 48.83 15.86 41.34
C ALA A 595 48.11 15.30 40.10
N GLN A 596 47.44 16.14 39.31
CA GLN A 596 46.67 15.67 38.15
C GLN A 596 47.55 15.24 36.99
N THR A 597 48.75 15.78 36.86
CA THR A 597 49.66 15.48 35.76
C THR A 597 50.72 14.47 36.16
N HIS A 598 51.21 14.52 37.40
CA HIS A 598 52.40 13.76 37.81
C HIS A 598 52.17 12.59 38.76
N PHE A 599 51.01 12.47 39.41
CA PHE A 599 50.74 11.31 40.27
C PHE A 599 50.40 10.08 39.44
N SER A 600 50.87 8.92 39.89
CA SER A 600 50.41 7.63 39.35
C SER A 600 48.92 7.42 39.66
N GLN A 601 48.28 6.49 38.96
CA GLN A 601 46.87 6.20 39.18
C GLN A 601 46.56 5.82 40.64
N GLY A 602 47.40 5.01 41.28
CA GLY A 602 47.24 4.64 42.69
C GLY A 602 47.38 5.84 43.63
N GLN A 603 48.39 6.70 43.42
CA GLN A 603 48.59 7.91 44.22
C GLN A 603 47.42 8.90 44.10
N ARG A 604 46.81 9.01 42.91
CA ARG A 604 45.60 9.84 42.72
C ARG A 604 44.39 9.26 43.47
N GLN A 605 44.26 7.94 43.50
CA GLN A 605 43.20 7.27 44.25
C GLN A 605 43.40 7.47 45.76
N ASP A 606 44.64 7.42 46.25
CA ASP A 606 44.97 7.67 47.66
C ASP A 606 44.72 9.14 48.05
N LEU A 607 45.04 10.08 47.16
CA LEU A 607 44.73 11.51 47.33
C LEU A 607 43.22 11.74 47.37
N ALA A 608 42.49 11.17 46.42
CA ALA A 608 41.04 11.27 46.37
C ALA A 608 40.39 10.68 47.64
N LEU A 609 40.89 9.54 48.11
CA LEU A 609 40.42 8.90 49.34
C LEU A 609 40.73 9.75 50.57
N SER A 610 41.90 10.38 50.63
CA SER A 610 42.29 11.28 51.72
C SER A 610 41.40 12.52 51.79
N LEU A 611 41.12 13.14 50.64
CA LEU A 611 40.19 14.26 50.52
C LEU A 611 38.77 13.83 50.91
N PHE A 612 38.33 12.65 50.46
CA PHE A 612 37.02 12.11 50.81
C PHE A 612 36.88 11.88 52.31
N LEU A 613 37.87 11.23 52.95
CA LEU A 613 37.85 10.95 54.37
C LEU A 613 37.96 12.23 55.21
N ALA A 614 38.78 13.20 54.80
CA ALA A 614 38.85 14.51 55.45
C ALA A 614 37.50 15.24 55.39
N ARG A 615 36.76 15.10 54.28
CA ARG A 615 35.44 15.70 54.13
C ARG A 615 34.42 14.96 54.99
N ALA A 616 34.44 13.63 54.94
CA ALA A 616 33.55 12.76 55.69
C ALA A 616 33.66 13.01 57.20
N ARG A 617 34.89 13.21 57.70
CA ARG A 617 35.16 13.59 59.09
C ARG A 617 34.41 14.85 59.51
N ASN A 618 34.37 15.88 58.65
CA ASN A 618 33.68 17.14 58.95
C ASN A 618 32.15 17.05 58.79
N LEU A 619 31.64 16.10 58.00
CA LEU A 619 30.20 16.01 57.70
C LEU A 619 29.41 15.11 58.68
N ASN A 620 30.06 14.12 59.29
CA ASN A 620 29.43 13.05 60.09
C ASN A 620 28.41 12.21 59.28
N GLY A 621 28.22 10.93 59.65
CA GLY A 621 27.28 10.04 58.95
C GLY A 621 27.91 8.73 58.49
N SER A 622 27.23 8.03 57.57
CA SER A 622 27.68 6.72 57.06
C SER A 622 28.18 6.83 55.62
N PHE A 623 29.41 6.40 55.37
CA PHE A 623 30.08 6.51 54.08
C PHE A 623 30.44 5.12 53.56
N PHE A 624 30.07 4.85 52.33
CA PHE A 624 30.28 3.56 51.66
C PHE A 624 31.49 3.67 50.74
N LEU A 625 32.41 2.72 50.87
CA LEU A 625 33.64 2.66 50.07
C LEU A 625 33.72 1.27 49.44
N ASP A 626 33.70 1.22 48.11
CA ASP A 626 33.77 -0.02 47.35
C ASP A 626 35.20 -0.32 46.93
N GLU A 627 35.73 -1.46 47.42
CA GLU A 627 37.10 -1.91 47.19
C GLU A 627 38.18 -0.82 47.35
N PRO A 628 38.17 -0.01 48.43
CA PRO A 628 38.97 1.21 48.52
C PRO A 628 40.48 0.99 48.60
N VAL A 629 40.93 -0.25 48.71
CA VAL A 629 42.34 -0.63 48.88
C VAL A 629 42.77 -1.70 47.87
N ALA A 630 41.96 -1.98 46.85
CA ALA A 630 42.26 -2.99 45.85
C ALA A 630 43.52 -2.63 45.04
N HIS A 631 43.73 -1.35 44.74
CA HIS A 631 44.87 -0.84 43.96
C HIS A 631 46.17 -0.68 44.77
N LEU A 632 46.12 -0.85 46.09
CA LEU A 632 47.27 -0.62 46.97
C LEU A 632 48.15 -1.85 47.11
N ASP A 633 49.46 -1.64 47.25
CA ASP A 633 50.39 -2.68 47.68
C ASP A 633 50.18 -3.03 49.16
N ASP A 634 50.59 -4.23 49.56
CA ASP A 634 50.28 -4.79 50.89
C ASP A 634 50.73 -3.90 52.06
N LEU A 635 51.82 -3.14 51.90
CA LEU A 635 52.33 -2.24 52.92
C LEU A 635 51.42 -0.99 53.11
N ASN A 636 50.98 -0.35 52.03
CA ASN A 636 50.05 0.78 52.09
C ASN A 636 48.62 0.32 52.44
N ARG A 637 48.22 -0.90 52.08
CA ARG A 637 46.95 -1.50 52.55
C ARG A 637 46.88 -1.57 54.07
N VAL A 638 47.97 -1.94 54.73
CA VAL A 638 48.03 -1.99 56.20
C VAL A 638 47.93 -0.58 56.79
N ALA A 639 48.63 0.42 56.22
CA ALA A 639 48.52 1.81 56.64
C ALA A 639 47.08 2.34 56.53
N MET A 640 46.39 2.00 55.44
CA MET A 640 44.97 2.31 55.25
C MET A 640 44.05 1.66 56.28
N MET A 641 44.27 0.38 56.61
CA MET A 641 43.50 -0.28 57.67
C MET A 641 43.70 0.41 59.02
N ASP A 642 44.91 0.85 59.31
CA ASP A 642 45.21 1.57 60.54
C ASP A 642 44.55 2.96 60.56
N ILE A 643 44.44 3.64 59.42
CA ILE A 643 43.66 4.87 59.28
C ILE A 643 42.16 4.61 59.49
N PHE A 644 41.59 3.58 58.87
CA PHE A 644 40.17 3.24 59.09
C PHE A 644 39.89 2.89 60.55
N ARG A 645 40.80 2.14 61.19
CA ARG A 645 40.71 1.83 62.61
C ARG A 645 40.78 3.09 63.46
N MET A 646 41.76 3.96 63.19
CA MET A 646 41.92 5.23 63.89
C MET A 646 40.67 6.08 63.76
N LEU A 647 40.16 6.30 62.55
CA LEU A 647 38.95 7.08 62.30
C LEU A 647 37.71 6.49 62.98
N SER A 648 37.54 5.16 62.95
CA SER A 648 36.41 4.50 63.62
C SER A 648 36.45 4.62 65.16
N ALA A 649 37.62 4.90 65.73
CA ALA A 649 37.79 5.09 67.16
C ALA A 649 37.70 6.57 67.56
N SER A 650 38.32 7.46 66.78
CA SER A 650 38.36 8.90 67.09
C SER A 650 37.08 9.62 66.69
N GLU A 651 36.35 9.15 65.68
CA GLU A 651 35.18 9.82 65.12
C GLU A 651 33.93 8.91 65.18
N PRO A 652 33.30 8.71 66.36
CA PRO A 652 32.19 7.75 66.54
C PRO A 652 30.92 8.13 65.75
N SER A 653 30.79 9.40 65.35
CA SER A 653 29.72 9.91 64.48
C SER A 653 29.91 9.57 63.00
N MET A 654 31.09 9.04 62.63
CA MET A 654 31.41 8.61 61.29
C MET A 654 31.43 7.07 61.21
N ARG A 655 30.61 6.50 60.33
CA ARG A 655 30.56 5.06 60.06
C ARG A 655 31.09 4.79 58.67
N LEU A 656 32.09 3.93 58.56
CA LEU A 656 32.62 3.48 57.27
C LEU A 656 32.08 2.09 56.96
N VAL A 657 31.48 1.94 55.78
CA VAL A 657 31.04 0.65 55.25
C VAL A 657 31.93 0.33 54.07
N LEU A 658 32.75 -0.72 54.21
CA LEU A 658 33.71 -1.13 53.18
C LEU A 658 33.23 -2.43 52.53
N THR A 659 33.20 -2.48 51.20
CA THR A 659 33.01 -3.75 50.46
C THR A 659 34.34 -4.25 49.93
N THR A 660 34.60 -5.54 50.11
CA THR A 660 35.78 -6.19 49.56
C THR A 660 35.56 -7.67 49.23
N ALA A 661 36.15 -8.13 48.13
CA ALA A 661 36.28 -9.51 47.72
C ALA A 661 37.56 -10.16 48.27
N SER A 662 38.48 -9.38 48.87
CA SER A 662 39.75 -9.90 49.39
C SER A 662 39.58 -10.55 50.76
N ASN A 663 39.60 -11.88 50.77
CA ASN A 663 39.58 -12.68 52.01
C ASN A 663 40.76 -12.37 52.94
N ASN A 664 41.92 -12.02 52.38
CA ASN A 664 43.09 -11.61 53.16
C ASN A 664 42.84 -10.27 53.86
N LEU A 665 42.28 -9.29 53.15
CA LEU A 665 41.92 -7.98 53.72
C LEU A 665 40.92 -8.14 54.88
N ARG A 666 39.88 -8.94 54.66
CA ARG A 666 38.88 -9.27 55.70
C ARG A 666 39.53 -9.88 56.94
N ARG A 667 40.44 -10.86 56.76
CA ARG A 667 41.17 -11.48 57.87
C ARG A 667 42.03 -10.47 58.62
N HIS A 668 42.75 -9.60 57.91
CA HIS A 668 43.62 -8.60 58.51
C HIS A 668 42.83 -7.50 59.24
N LEU A 669 41.70 -7.04 58.70
CA LEU A 669 40.78 -6.15 59.41
C LEU A 669 40.26 -6.80 60.70
N ARG A 670 39.82 -8.06 60.64
CA ARG A 670 39.38 -8.78 61.84
C ARG A 670 40.49 -8.87 62.90
N GLN A 671 41.73 -9.11 62.48
CA GLN A 671 42.90 -9.14 63.39
C GLN A 671 43.22 -7.75 63.96
N LYS A 672 43.29 -6.71 63.12
CA LYS A 672 43.61 -5.33 63.54
C LYS A 672 42.58 -4.75 64.50
N PHE A 673 41.31 -5.14 64.36
CA PHE A 673 40.23 -4.73 65.25
C PHE A 673 40.00 -5.69 66.41
N SER A 674 40.75 -6.79 66.54
CA SER A 674 40.53 -7.78 67.62
C SER A 674 40.93 -7.30 69.03
N ALA A 675 41.68 -6.19 69.14
CA ALA A 675 42.07 -5.58 70.41
C ALA A 675 40.88 -5.01 71.20
N SER A 676 40.88 -5.20 72.52
CA SER A 676 39.74 -5.00 73.43
C SER A 676 39.03 -3.64 73.33
N GLU A 677 39.75 -2.56 73.01
CA GLU A 677 39.22 -1.19 72.98
C GLU A 677 38.39 -0.86 71.73
N VAL A 678 38.64 -1.53 70.60
CA VAL A 678 37.99 -1.24 69.30
C VAL A 678 37.23 -2.46 68.76
N LYS A 679 37.16 -3.54 69.55
CA LYS A 679 36.61 -4.84 69.15
C LYS A 679 35.17 -4.80 68.67
N ASN A 680 34.36 -3.91 69.23
CA ASN A 680 32.94 -3.79 68.87
C ASN A 680 32.68 -2.82 67.70
N ASN A 681 33.70 -2.15 67.17
CA ASN A 681 33.55 -1.13 66.13
C ASN A 681 33.61 -1.70 64.71
N LEU A 682 34.00 -2.97 64.54
CA LEU A 682 33.99 -3.66 63.26
C LEU A 682 32.85 -4.69 63.22
N ARG A 683 32.05 -4.66 62.16
CA ARG A 683 31.09 -5.71 61.81
C ARG A 683 31.42 -6.22 60.43
N ILE A 684 31.60 -7.53 60.28
CA ILE A 684 31.94 -8.15 59.00
C ILE A 684 30.74 -8.95 58.51
N ILE A 685 30.23 -8.60 57.34
CA ILE A 685 29.19 -9.36 56.64
C ILE A 685 29.88 -10.06 55.48
N THR A 686 29.86 -11.39 55.48
CA THR A 686 30.39 -12.20 54.39
C THR A 686 29.25 -12.74 53.55
N LEU A 687 29.31 -12.48 52.25
CA LEU A 687 28.36 -13.00 51.29
C LEU A 687 29.00 -14.17 50.53
N GLU A 688 28.43 -15.37 50.61
CA GLU A 688 28.91 -16.58 49.93
C GLU A 688 27.81 -17.18 49.03
N GLY A 689 28.18 -17.59 47.81
CA GLY A 689 27.27 -18.13 46.79
C GLY A 689 27.46 -17.47 45.43
N ASN A 690 26.70 -17.92 44.42
CA ASN A 690 26.72 -17.33 43.09
C ASN A 690 25.51 -16.37 42.94
N PRO A 691 25.71 -15.09 42.57
CA PRO A 691 24.64 -14.10 42.45
C PRO A 691 23.49 -14.53 41.54
N ASN A 692 23.73 -15.40 40.54
CA ASN A 692 22.68 -15.88 39.63
C ASN A 692 21.91 -17.11 40.14
N GLN A 693 22.38 -17.78 41.21
CA GLN A 693 21.74 -18.96 41.81
C GLN A 693 21.26 -18.72 43.26
N GLY A 694 21.66 -17.58 43.85
CA GLY A 694 21.34 -17.18 45.22
C GLY A 694 22.61 -17.01 46.06
N VAL A 695 22.59 -16.01 46.95
CA VAL A 695 23.72 -15.67 47.84
C VAL A 695 23.25 -15.74 49.29
N THR A 696 24.08 -16.34 50.15
CA THR A 696 23.83 -16.43 51.59
C THR A 696 24.76 -15.48 52.35
N ALA A 697 24.22 -14.81 53.37
CA ALA A 697 24.97 -13.86 54.18
C ALA A 697 25.28 -14.43 55.56
N THR A 698 26.53 -14.35 55.97
CA THR A 698 27.00 -14.66 57.34
C THR A 698 27.52 -13.40 58.01
N TYR A 699 27.23 -13.25 59.30
CA TYR A 699 27.55 -12.06 60.08
C TYR A 699 28.55 -12.44 61.17
N SER A 700 29.65 -11.69 61.29
CA SER A 700 30.71 -11.92 62.28
C SER A 700 31.28 -10.66 62.89
#